data_AF-A0A9E0MJM2-F1
#
_entry.id   AF-A0A9E0MJM2-F1
#
_cell.length_a   1.000
_cell.length_b   1.000
_cell.length_c   1.000
_cell.angle_alpha   90.00
_cell.angle_beta   90.00
_cell.angle_gamma   90.00
#
_symmetry.space_group_name_H-M   'P 1'
#
loop_
_entity.id
_entity.type
_entity.pdbx_description
1 polymer ?
#
loop_
_entity_poly.entity_id
_entity_poly.type
_entity_poly.pdbx_seq_one_letter_code
_entity_poly.pdbx_strand_id
1 'polypeptide(L)'
;MRRRLSLHVILVVTAAALALVLTVGKRVHEGVSGVAFSTPSAWAAPGTAAVPRHDLSELKAFHLTLIRIKEAYVDPSRIDPKKMLYQALDSVQLNIPEVLVEPDEAADRLTVVVNDKRQTFSTADVDSPWRLAKTLKQIFAFVEPNMNPGADLAAVEYAAVNGMLETLDPHSVLMDPEAARELDASTSGKFGGLGIVIRMIDRKLMVVRPMKNTPAGRAGIKAGDHIVKIDHQSTDVLTSDEAVDRMRGKPETPVTLWISRKGVADPMRFDLIRAEISSESVRAKLLDGGVGLIKISNFQGSTGAETDRALTELRAGGATGIILDLRGNPGGLLDQAVTTADLFVDRGTIVTTVKGGQRKPRRAERGDAETNFPVVVLINSGSASASEIVAGALKNLDRALIVGTRSFGKGSVQQLYRNDRDGTTLKLTVEQYLTPGDRSIQGVGIVPDVALARQFVPADNDGPEDFLRLLPPTRSWGEKDLDAHLTSSFAKDTDQPSYELPFLYEKPKDRPADAPPPTDDDDPDDDIVMDFETVLARDLLVEAGADDRPAMIKAARALITKRRVAEEAKLGAALGKLGVDWSAPPATAEPPAKLTATVALDQPGPLAPGAKVAMTATVTNSGAGPAYRVHLRTHADDGIFDDDELVIGKVAPGQTRTFTTWVEVPKDAIRRVDRLTFDLAEARGATAPVPPVSVAIEAAPRPTFAYRHQLIDEGNGDGLLQRRERHRMRVSVRNTGDGPATETTAVLRNASGDGVVLDSSRMEIGELPAGGEKTVEFAFTVQPDLVGDTADIELVIYDAQVGAQSGEKLKFPVMSSGAAVVAAGGVVEAKANNTELREGASADAAVIATAARGTRWKVLGTVGPWTKVELDDGAPGFVATRAIGRSGGKPGGSVTARYQVTPPTIRVSTPTHDTTAARLTLTGTVTDDTHVEDVYVFVANSAAKIQTRKVLYRSNRGGADPRTLALSGEIPLWPGSNVITIVARESADVKTMSTTVVYRDAPTTAAAP
;
A
#
# COMPACT_ATOMS: atom_id res chain seq x y z
N MET A 1 -3.17 -30.11 17.23
CA MET A 1 -1.99 -29.23 17.05
C MET A 1 -2.39 -28.14 16.08
N ARG A 2 -2.76 -26.99 16.63
CA ARG A 2 -3.43 -25.86 15.96
C ARG A 2 -2.44 -25.14 15.04
N ARG A 3 -2.75 -24.99 13.75
CA ARG A 3 -2.03 -24.08 12.86
C ARG A 3 -2.88 -22.84 12.66
N ARG A 4 -2.33 -21.73 13.13
CA ARG A 4 -2.79 -20.35 12.97
C ARG A 4 -2.81 -20.04 11.47
N LEU A 5 -3.97 -19.67 10.92
CA LEU A 5 -4.01 -18.93 9.65
C LEU A 5 -3.75 -17.46 9.97
N SER A 6 -2.86 -16.83 9.22
CA SER A 6 -2.49 -15.43 9.36
C SER A 6 -2.27 -14.85 7.98
N LEU A 7 -2.91 -13.70 7.72
CA LEU A 7 -2.83 -12.86 6.52
C LEU A 7 -1.43 -12.86 5.88
N HIS A 8 -1.29 -13.42 4.67
CA HIS A 8 -0.07 -13.28 3.86
C HIS A 8 -0.35 -13.52 2.37
N VAL A 9 -0.46 -12.47 1.55
CA VAL A 9 0.02 -12.42 0.16
C VAL A 9 0.10 -10.95 -0.29
N ILE A 10 1.27 -10.30 -0.22
CA ILE A 10 1.73 -9.27 -1.18
C ILE A 10 3.26 -9.28 -1.15
N LEU A 11 3.92 -9.87 -2.15
CA LEU A 11 5.19 -9.40 -2.75
C LEU A 11 5.69 -10.42 -3.79
N VAL A 12 5.56 -10.09 -5.08
CA VAL A 12 6.63 -9.97 -6.09
C VAL A 12 5.96 -9.28 -7.28
N VAL A 13 6.18 -7.96 -7.42
CA VAL A 13 6.30 -7.10 -8.64
C VAL A 13 6.21 -5.65 -8.12
N THR A 14 7.24 -5.17 -7.42
CA THR A 14 7.21 -3.86 -6.74
C THR A 14 7.57 -2.65 -7.62
N ALA A 15 7.62 -2.75 -8.95
CA ALA A 15 7.92 -1.59 -9.80
C ALA A 15 6.90 -1.33 -10.91
N ALA A 16 6.44 -2.35 -11.64
CA ALA A 16 5.35 -2.16 -12.62
C ALA A 16 4.01 -1.86 -11.92
N ALA A 17 3.82 -2.46 -10.74
CA ALA A 17 2.72 -2.11 -9.85
C ALA A 17 2.90 -0.69 -9.30
N LEU A 18 4.11 -0.15 -9.05
CA LEU A 18 4.29 1.17 -8.43
C LEU A 18 3.58 2.32 -9.20
N ALA A 19 3.50 2.26 -10.53
CA ALA A 19 2.79 3.26 -11.32
C ALA A 19 1.26 3.16 -11.24
N LEU A 20 0.72 1.96 -10.97
CA LEU A 20 -0.69 1.72 -10.67
C LEU A 20 -0.89 1.90 -9.15
N VAL A 21 -0.21 1.17 -8.28
CA VAL A 21 -0.14 1.29 -6.81
C VAL A 21 0.08 2.72 -6.27
N LEU A 22 0.84 3.63 -6.91
CA LEU A 22 0.89 5.04 -6.47
C LEU A 22 -0.46 5.77 -6.71
N THR A 23 -1.21 5.38 -7.73
CA THR A 23 -2.59 5.81 -8.03
C THR A 23 -3.68 4.98 -7.37
N VAL A 24 -3.41 3.72 -7.01
CA VAL A 24 -4.38 2.67 -6.68
C VAL A 24 -4.22 2.13 -5.27
N GLY A 25 -2.98 2.00 -4.81
CA GLY A 25 -2.62 1.60 -3.45
C GLY A 25 -3.08 2.59 -2.38
N LYS A 26 -3.52 3.79 -2.77
CA LYS A 26 -4.30 4.69 -1.90
C LYS A 26 -5.70 4.15 -1.53
N ARG A 27 -6.22 3.09 -2.18
CA ARG A 27 -7.62 2.65 -2.01
C ARG A 27 -7.87 1.14 -1.89
N VAL A 28 -6.89 0.26 -2.09
CA VAL A 28 -7.10 -1.21 -2.00
C VAL A 28 -6.95 -1.70 -0.55
N HIS A 29 -7.80 -1.18 0.32
CA HIS A 29 -8.28 -1.76 1.59
C HIS A 29 -9.40 -0.82 2.08
N GLU A 30 -10.63 -1.04 1.63
CA GLU A 30 -11.84 -0.33 2.12
C GLU A 30 -12.33 -0.87 3.48
N GLY A 31 -11.43 -1.39 4.30
CA GLY A 31 -11.57 -1.43 5.75
C GLY A 31 -10.48 -0.52 6.31
N VAL A 32 -10.80 0.32 7.29
CA VAL A 32 -10.02 1.49 7.77
C VAL A 32 -8.57 1.20 8.26
N SER A 33 -8.06 -0.01 8.05
CA SER A 33 -6.65 -0.39 8.07
C SER A 33 -5.89 0.25 6.88
N GLY A 34 -5.86 1.58 6.79
CA GLY A 34 -5.24 2.20 5.62
C GLY A 34 -5.35 3.70 5.41
N VAL A 35 -5.57 4.53 6.43
CA VAL A 35 -4.92 5.87 6.41
C VAL A 35 -3.43 5.67 6.67
N ALA A 36 -2.80 4.82 5.87
CA ALA A 36 -1.37 4.71 5.77
C ALA A 36 -0.96 5.96 5.01
N PHE A 37 -0.58 6.99 5.76
CA PHE A 37 0.48 7.86 5.29
C PHE A 37 1.66 6.92 5.02
N SER A 38 1.75 6.38 3.79
CA SER A 38 3.03 5.99 3.25
C SER A 38 3.82 7.29 3.19
N THR A 39 4.43 7.64 4.31
CA THR A 39 5.69 8.35 4.25
C THR A 39 6.51 7.55 3.26
N PRO A 40 7.01 8.16 2.16
CA PRO A 40 8.07 7.53 1.42
C PRO A 40 9.10 7.16 2.48
N SER A 41 9.38 5.88 2.62
CA SER A 41 10.53 5.44 3.37
C SER A 41 11.72 5.95 2.57
N ALA A 42 12.10 7.20 2.79
CA ALA A 42 13.23 7.85 2.18
C ALA A 42 14.48 7.20 2.76
N TRP A 43 14.82 6.03 2.26
CA TRP A 43 16.13 5.41 2.44
C TRP A 43 16.99 5.93 1.30
N ALA A 44 17.44 7.17 1.46
CA ALA A 44 18.57 7.63 0.67
C ALA A 44 19.74 6.67 0.97
N ALA A 45 20.28 6.02 -0.07
CA ALA A 45 21.55 5.33 0.03
C ALA A 45 22.59 6.29 0.62
N PRO A 46 23.37 5.88 1.63
CA PRO A 46 24.37 6.75 2.25
C PRO A 46 25.47 7.01 1.24
N GLY A 47 25.58 8.26 0.79
CA GLY A 47 26.59 8.68 -0.18
C GLY A 47 26.17 9.78 -1.16
N THR A 48 24.95 10.31 -1.11
CA THR A 48 24.61 11.46 -1.94
C THR A 48 25.21 12.74 -1.34
N ALA A 49 26.04 13.39 -2.15
CA ALA A 49 26.66 14.68 -1.86
C ALA A 49 25.64 15.69 -1.32
N ALA A 50 26.12 16.64 -0.48
CA ALA A 50 25.34 17.74 0.06
C ALA A 50 24.35 18.29 -0.97
N VAL A 51 23.06 18.04 -0.74
CA VAL A 51 21.98 18.53 -1.61
C VAL A 51 22.14 20.06 -1.68
N PRO A 52 22.27 20.65 -2.86
CA PRO A 52 22.34 22.10 -2.98
C PRO A 52 21.12 22.72 -2.32
N ARG A 53 21.30 23.85 -1.62
CA ARG A 53 20.23 24.61 -0.97
C ARG A 53 19.06 24.78 -1.97
N HIS A 54 17.93 24.14 -1.68
CA HIS A 54 16.72 24.25 -2.50
C HIS A 54 15.97 25.52 -2.07
N ASP A 55 15.56 26.36 -3.01
CA ASP A 55 14.83 27.62 -2.77
C ASP A 55 13.43 27.45 -3.37
N LEU A 56 12.39 27.46 -2.52
CA LEU A 56 11.02 27.24 -2.97
C LEU A 56 10.52 28.34 -3.90
N SER A 57 11.08 29.54 -3.80
CA SER A 57 10.68 30.67 -4.62
C SER A 57 11.21 30.61 -6.06
N GLU A 58 12.16 29.71 -6.35
CA GLU A 58 12.67 29.47 -7.71
C GLU A 58 11.70 28.62 -8.55
N LEU A 59 10.92 27.74 -7.91
CA LEU A 59 9.92 26.89 -8.57
C LEU A 59 10.51 26.14 -9.79
N LYS A 60 11.68 25.51 -9.63
CA LYS A 60 12.42 24.89 -10.75
C LYS A 60 11.65 23.74 -11.38
N ALA A 61 11.26 22.75 -10.59
CA ALA A 61 10.53 21.58 -11.07
C ALA A 61 9.13 21.99 -11.55
N PHE A 62 8.50 22.94 -10.86
CA PHE A 62 7.18 23.44 -11.19
C PHE A 62 7.14 24.16 -12.54
N HIS A 63 8.07 25.10 -12.81
CA HIS A 63 8.14 25.79 -14.09
C HIS A 63 8.41 24.84 -15.27
N LEU A 64 9.36 23.92 -15.11
CA LEU A 64 9.67 22.93 -16.14
C LEU A 64 8.45 22.06 -16.46
N THR A 65 7.75 21.60 -15.44
CA THR A 65 6.55 20.79 -15.59
C THR A 65 5.45 21.57 -16.31
N LEU A 66 5.22 22.83 -15.93
CA LEU A 66 4.19 23.68 -16.53
C LEU A 66 4.44 23.95 -18.03
N ILE A 67 5.70 24.13 -18.43
CA ILE A 67 6.09 24.23 -19.84
C ILE A 67 5.72 22.94 -20.58
N ARG A 68 6.06 21.77 -20.03
CA ARG A 68 5.73 20.48 -20.64
C ARG A 68 4.24 20.23 -20.74
N ILE A 69 3.46 20.59 -19.71
CA ILE A 69 1.99 20.50 -19.75
C ILE A 69 1.47 21.32 -20.94
N LYS A 70 1.88 22.59 -21.06
CA LYS A 70 1.41 23.46 -22.15
C LYS A 70 1.80 22.96 -23.54
N GLU A 71 3.01 22.41 -23.70
CA GLU A 71 3.53 21.97 -24.99
C GLU A 71 3.01 20.60 -25.42
N ALA A 72 2.84 19.69 -24.46
CA ALA A 72 2.78 18.28 -24.76
C ALA A 72 1.53 17.55 -24.26
N TYR A 73 0.84 18.08 -23.25
CA TYR A 73 -0.29 17.39 -22.63
C TYR A 73 -1.41 17.08 -23.64
N VAL A 74 -1.99 15.90 -23.51
CA VAL A 74 -2.92 15.33 -24.51
C VAL A 74 -4.22 16.13 -24.69
N ASP A 75 -4.73 16.73 -23.61
CA ASP A 75 -6.00 17.44 -23.58
C ASP A 75 -5.81 18.86 -23.00
N PRO A 76 -5.51 19.86 -23.85
CA PRO A 76 -5.32 21.24 -23.39
C PRO A 76 -6.54 21.86 -22.70
N SER A 77 -7.76 21.31 -22.90
CA SER A 77 -8.99 21.84 -22.29
C SER A 77 -9.08 21.57 -20.79
N ARG A 78 -8.32 20.61 -20.28
CA ARG A 78 -8.21 20.30 -18.84
C ARG A 78 -7.22 21.18 -18.09
N ILE A 79 -6.47 22.03 -18.80
CA ILE A 79 -5.54 22.97 -18.18
C ILE A 79 -6.37 24.12 -17.59
N ASP A 80 -6.69 24.00 -16.31
CA ASP A 80 -7.34 25.04 -15.51
C ASP A 80 -6.34 25.56 -14.45
N PRO A 81 -5.72 26.73 -14.69
CA PRO A 81 -4.70 27.26 -13.81
C PRO A 81 -5.17 27.51 -12.37
N LYS A 82 -6.45 27.87 -12.18
CA LYS A 82 -7.00 28.15 -10.85
C LYS A 82 -7.22 26.84 -10.09
N LYS A 83 -7.83 25.84 -10.74
CA LYS A 83 -7.99 24.49 -10.15
C LYS A 83 -6.65 23.84 -9.83
N MET A 84 -5.67 23.98 -10.73
CA MET A 84 -4.29 23.51 -10.53
C MET A 84 -3.62 24.14 -9.32
N LEU A 85 -3.78 25.46 -9.12
CA LEU A 85 -3.25 26.14 -7.94
C LEU A 85 -3.85 25.57 -6.65
N TYR A 86 -5.18 25.39 -6.61
CA TYR A 86 -5.85 24.86 -5.43
C TYR A 86 -5.40 23.44 -5.11
N GLN A 87 -5.31 22.55 -6.11
CA GLN A 87 -4.88 21.17 -5.90
C GLN A 87 -3.38 21.04 -5.60
N ALA A 88 -2.53 21.90 -6.17
CA ALA A 88 -1.13 22.01 -5.77
C ALA A 88 -1.00 22.32 -4.27
N LEU A 89 -1.75 23.32 -3.79
CA LEU A 89 -1.75 23.72 -2.38
C LEU A 89 -2.44 22.69 -1.48
N ASP A 90 -3.47 22.01 -1.97
CA ASP A 90 -4.12 20.89 -1.28
C ASP A 90 -3.12 19.75 -1.05
N SER A 91 -2.38 19.36 -2.08
CA SER A 91 -1.31 18.36 -1.95
C SER A 91 -0.19 18.83 -1.01
N VAL A 92 0.18 20.12 -1.04
CA VAL A 92 1.15 20.67 -0.06
C VAL A 92 0.63 20.50 1.37
N GLN A 93 -0.61 20.91 1.68
CA GLN A 93 -1.11 20.74 3.06
C GLN A 93 -1.26 19.28 3.47
N LEU A 94 -1.57 18.36 2.54
CA LEU A 94 -1.64 16.93 2.86
C LEU A 94 -0.27 16.35 3.25
N ASN A 95 0.79 16.80 2.58
CA ASN A 95 2.14 16.28 2.77
C ASN A 95 2.95 17.06 3.81
N ILE A 96 2.59 18.32 4.08
CA ILE A 96 3.31 19.22 4.98
C ILE A 96 2.43 19.55 6.19
N PRO A 97 2.73 18.99 7.37
CA PRO A 97 1.88 19.12 8.56
C PRO A 97 1.58 20.57 8.96
N GLU A 98 2.59 21.46 8.94
CA GLU A 98 2.46 22.85 9.42
C GLU A 98 1.59 23.74 8.51
N VAL A 99 1.25 23.28 7.30
CA VAL A 99 0.52 24.05 6.29
C VAL A 99 -0.96 23.68 6.31
N LEU A 100 -1.84 24.68 6.40
CA LEU A 100 -3.28 24.55 6.18
C LEU A 100 -3.71 25.55 5.11
N VAL A 101 -4.52 25.07 4.15
CA VAL A 101 -5.04 25.88 3.05
C VAL A 101 -6.56 25.97 3.16
N GLU A 102 -7.05 27.19 3.32
CA GLU A 102 -8.47 27.51 3.45
C GLU A 102 -8.95 28.29 2.21
N PRO A 103 -9.44 27.60 1.17
CA PRO A 103 -9.95 28.26 -0.03
C PRO A 103 -11.31 28.92 0.24
N ASP A 104 -11.49 30.13 -0.30
CA ASP A 104 -12.77 30.83 -0.44
C ASP A 104 -12.99 31.10 -1.95
N GLU A 105 -13.43 30.04 -2.65
CA GLU A 105 -13.62 30.07 -4.09
C GLU A 105 -14.69 31.10 -4.51
N ALA A 106 -15.70 31.35 -3.67
CA ALA A 106 -16.73 32.34 -3.95
C ALA A 106 -16.21 33.78 -3.93
N ALA A 107 -15.18 34.04 -3.12
CA ALA A 107 -14.54 35.35 -3.02
C ALA A 107 -13.26 35.49 -3.87
N ASP A 108 -12.88 34.46 -4.63
CA ASP A 108 -11.60 34.40 -5.35
C ASP A 108 -10.39 34.68 -4.43
N ARG A 109 -10.37 34.03 -3.26
CA ARG A 109 -9.30 34.14 -2.28
C ARG A 109 -8.93 32.77 -1.70
N LEU A 110 -7.74 32.69 -1.14
CA LEU A 110 -7.35 31.59 -0.27
C LEU A 110 -6.52 32.12 0.88
N THR A 111 -6.69 31.51 2.06
CA THR A 111 -5.84 31.77 3.22
C THR A 111 -4.88 30.60 3.38
N VAL A 112 -3.59 30.89 3.43
CA VAL A 112 -2.56 29.92 3.82
C VAL A 112 -2.17 30.20 5.25
N VAL A 113 -2.23 29.17 6.07
CA VAL A 113 -1.75 29.17 7.44
C VAL A 113 -0.50 28.30 7.49
N VAL A 114 0.58 28.83 8.06
CA VAL A 114 1.81 28.09 8.34
C VAL A 114 2.16 28.33 9.80
N ASN A 115 2.09 27.28 10.61
CA ASN A 115 2.21 27.40 12.07
C ASN A 115 1.20 28.43 12.65
N ASP A 116 1.70 29.50 13.26
CA ASP A 116 0.90 30.58 13.87
C ASP A 116 0.65 31.76 12.90
N LYS A 117 1.23 31.73 11.70
CA LYS A 117 1.10 32.81 10.71
C LYS A 117 0.00 32.50 9.71
N ARG A 118 -0.73 33.53 9.31
CA ARG A 118 -1.78 33.47 8.30
C ARG A 118 -1.59 34.57 7.28
N GLN A 119 -1.80 34.25 6.01
CA GLN A 119 -1.83 35.24 4.95
C GLN A 119 -2.88 34.86 3.91
N THR A 120 -3.69 35.85 3.50
CA THR A 120 -4.70 35.67 2.46
C THR A 120 -4.17 36.18 1.13
N PHE A 121 -4.29 35.36 0.10
CA PHE A 121 -3.88 35.65 -1.27
C PHE A 121 -5.14 35.77 -2.16
N SER A 122 -5.08 36.63 -3.17
CA SER A 122 -6.12 36.68 -4.20
C SER A 122 -5.83 35.62 -5.26
N THR A 123 -6.88 34.91 -5.69
CA THR A 123 -6.85 33.97 -6.81
C THR A 123 -7.62 34.47 -8.03
N ALA A 124 -8.19 35.68 -7.96
CA ALA A 124 -9.04 36.25 -9.01
C ALA A 124 -8.35 36.24 -10.38
N ASP A 125 -7.08 36.62 -10.41
CA ASP A 125 -6.30 36.76 -11.65
C ASP A 125 -5.65 35.45 -12.12
N VAL A 126 -5.85 34.30 -11.47
CA VAL A 126 -5.19 33.03 -11.84
C VAL A 126 -5.88 32.38 -13.04
N ASP A 127 -5.73 33.00 -14.22
CA ASP A 127 -6.37 32.62 -15.49
C ASP A 127 -5.41 31.98 -16.50
N SER A 128 -4.12 31.90 -16.16
CA SER A 128 -3.07 31.44 -17.06
C SER A 128 -1.95 30.73 -16.31
N PRO A 129 -1.23 29.78 -16.95
CA PRO A 129 -0.10 29.09 -16.35
C PRO A 129 0.95 30.03 -15.73
N TRP A 130 1.25 31.15 -16.40
CA TRP A 130 2.19 32.14 -15.89
C TRP A 130 1.72 32.83 -14.60
N ARG A 131 0.42 33.15 -14.50
CA ARG A 131 -0.14 33.74 -13.28
C ARG A 131 -0.27 32.73 -12.15
N LEU A 132 -0.56 31.47 -12.46
CA LEU A 132 -0.45 30.37 -11.49
C LEU A 132 0.96 30.34 -10.88
N ALA A 133 2.01 30.21 -11.70
CA ALA A 133 3.38 30.13 -11.21
C ALA A 133 3.77 31.37 -10.38
N LYS A 134 3.33 32.57 -10.81
CA LYS A 134 3.53 33.82 -10.05
C LYS A 134 2.85 33.77 -8.68
N THR A 135 1.58 33.36 -8.61
CA THR A 135 0.83 33.29 -7.34
C THR A 135 1.42 32.23 -6.43
N LEU A 136 1.78 31.05 -6.96
CA LEU A 136 2.42 30.00 -6.19
C LEU A 136 3.77 30.47 -5.62
N LYS A 137 4.57 31.20 -6.40
CA LYS A 137 5.82 31.82 -5.92
C LYS A 137 5.60 32.78 -4.77
N GLN A 138 4.54 33.61 -4.83
CA GLN A 138 4.19 34.53 -3.74
C GLN A 138 3.77 33.79 -2.48
N ILE A 139 3.04 32.69 -2.63
CA ILE A 139 2.64 31.83 -1.52
C ILE A 139 3.87 31.17 -0.90
N PHE A 140 4.77 30.61 -1.72
CA PHE A 140 5.97 29.94 -1.23
C PHE A 140 6.97 30.90 -0.56
N ALA A 141 7.04 32.16 -1.00
CA ALA A 141 7.77 33.20 -0.30
C ALA A 141 7.20 33.51 1.11
N PHE A 142 5.93 33.19 1.36
CA PHE A 142 5.34 33.21 2.70
C PHE A 142 5.52 31.87 3.43
N VAL A 143 5.43 30.73 2.74
CA VAL A 143 5.54 29.41 3.37
C VAL A 143 6.95 29.17 3.92
N GLU A 144 7.99 29.30 3.09
CA GLU A 144 9.37 28.95 3.42
C GLU A 144 9.88 29.55 4.74
N PRO A 145 9.81 30.88 5.00
CA PRO A 145 10.34 31.46 6.24
C PRO A 145 9.51 31.12 7.49
N ASN A 146 8.29 30.61 7.34
CA ASN A 146 7.39 30.30 8.46
C ASN A 146 7.35 28.79 8.79
N MET A 147 8.00 27.94 8.00
CA MET A 147 8.15 26.51 8.25
C MET A 147 9.12 26.21 9.41
N ASN A 148 9.13 24.96 9.85
CA ASN A 148 10.07 24.49 10.86
C ASN A 148 11.50 24.41 10.28
N PRO A 149 12.55 24.74 11.06
CA PRO A 149 13.93 24.57 10.62
C PRO A 149 14.21 23.12 10.20
N GLY A 150 14.94 22.94 9.09
CA GLY A 150 15.28 21.61 8.59
C GLY A 150 14.19 20.92 7.74
N ALA A 151 13.10 21.61 7.41
CA ALA A 151 12.10 21.11 6.47
C ALA A 151 12.71 20.77 5.09
N ASP A 152 12.23 19.68 4.47
CA ASP A 152 12.60 19.31 3.12
C ASP A 152 11.83 20.16 2.10
N LEU A 153 12.49 21.24 1.66
CA LEU A 153 11.93 22.18 0.70
C LEU A 153 11.70 21.54 -0.68
N ALA A 154 12.49 20.53 -1.08
CA ALA A 154 12.26 19.87 -2.37
C ALA A 154 10.96 19.05 -2.34
N ALA A 155 10.69 18.38 -1.22
CA ALA A 155 9.44 17.64 -1.03
C ALA A 155 8.19 18.54 -1.11
N VAL A 156 8.27 19.78 -0.59
CA VAL A 156 7.20 20.77 -0.70
C VAL A 156 6.92 21.13 -2.16
N GLU A 157 7.96 21.39 -2.97
CA GLU A 157 7.79 21.69 -4.39
C GLU A 157 7.22 20.48 -5.15
N TYR A 158 7.74 19.27 -4.92
CA TYR A 158 7.27 18.06 -5.59
C TYR A 158 5.82 17.73 -5.26
N ALA A 159 5.39 17.92 -4.00
CA ALA A 159 3.99 17.78 -3.60
C ALA A 159 3.08 18.74 -4.38
N ALA A 160 3.48 20.01 -4.51
CA ALA A 160 2.73 21.00 -5.28
C ALA A 160 2.65 20.64 -6.77
N VAL A 161 3.76 20.17 -7.36
CA VAL A 161 3.77 19.72 -8.77
C VAL A 161 2.80 18.55 -8.96
N ASN A 162 2.85 17.55 -8.09
CA ASN A 162 1.98 16.38 -8.20
C ASN A 162 0.51 16.72 -7.96
N GLY A 163 0.18 17.59 -7.00
CA GLY A 163 -1.19 18.08 -6.82
C GLY A 163 -1.71 18.84 -8.05
N MET A 164 -0.87 19.62 -8.72
CA MET A 164 -1.23 20.22 -10.00
C MET A 164 -1.49 19.14 -11.07
N LEU A 165 -0.62 18.14 -11.19
CA LEU A 165 -0.74 17.09 -12.20
C LEU A 165 -1.99 16.21 -11.99
N GLU A 166 -2.41 15.96 -10.75
CA GLU A 166 -3.64 15.22 -10.42
C GLU A 166 -4.92 15.86 -11.00
N THR A 167 -4.90 17.17 -11.32
CA THR A 167 -6.03 17.83 -12.01
C THR A 167 -6.19 17.43 -13.47
N LEU A 168 -5.12 16.93 -14.08
CA LEU A 168 -5.05 16.62 -15.50
C LEU A 168 -5.60 15.21 -15.77
N ASP A 169 -4.93 14.22 -15.18
CA ASP A 169 -5.25 12.80 -15.26
C ASP A 169 -4.52 12.03 -14.13
N PRO A 170 -4.91 10.79 -13.85
CA PRO A 170 -4.26 9.98 -12.82
C PRO A 170 -2.85 9.48 -13.21
N HIS A 171 -2.46 9.53 -14.48
CA HIS A 171 -1.22 8.88 -14.96
C HIS A 171 -0.03 9.83 -15.06
N SER A 172 -0.24 11.13 -14.91
CA SER A 172 0.79 12.17 -14.99
C SER A 172 1.37 12.45 -13.61
N VAL A 173 2.69 12.30 -13.45
CA VAL A 173 3.36 12.42 -12.15
C VAL A 173 4.82 12.86 -12.32
N LEU A 174 5.31 13.66 -11.39
CA LEU A 174 6.73 13.94 -11.21
C LEU A 174 7.32 12.89 -10.26
N MET A 175 8.25 12.10 -10.78
CA MET A 175 8.99 11.09 -10.03
C MET A 175 10.29 11.69 -9.50
N ASP A 176 10.59 11.41 -8.24
CA ASP A 176 11.92 11.64 -7.68
C ASP A 176 12.97 10.71 -8.35
N PRO A 177 14.27 10.91 -8.08
CA PRO A 177 15.33 10.11 -8.71
C PRO A 177 15.28 8.61 -8.41
N GLU A 178 14.69 8.20 -7.30
CA GLU A 178 14.59 6.80 -6.92
C GLU A 178 13.46 6.12 -7.69
N ALA A 179 12.27 6.72 -7.68
CA ALA A 179 11.13 6.26 -8.47
C ALA A 179 11.44 6.23 -9.98
N ALA A 180 12.23 7.18 -10.48
CA ALA A 180 12.70 7.18 -11.87
C ALA A 180 13.59 5.98 -12.20
N ARG A 181 14.51 5.58 -11.30
CA ARG A 181 15.39 4.42 -11.50
C ARG A 181 14.61 3.11 -11.51
N GLU A 182 13.62 2.95 -10.65
CA GLU A 182 12.79 1.74 -10.64
C GLU A 182 11.89 1.63 -11.88
N LEU A 183 11.40 2.75 -12.42
CA LEU A 183 10.72 2.74 -13.71
C LEU A 183 11.66 2.27 -14.84
N ASP A 184 12.90 2.74 -14.87
CA ASP A 184 13.88 2.34 -15.88
C ASP A 184 14.24 0.84 -15.76
N ALA A 185 14.44 0.33 -14.54
CA ALA A 185 14.71 -1.08 -14.28
C ALA A 185 13.55 -1.99 -14.73
N SER A 186 12.31 -1.61 -14.42
CA SER A 186 11.12 -2.39 -14.77
C SER A 186 10.80 -2.40 -16.26
N THR A 187 11.01 -1.30 -16.97
CA THR A 187 10.74 -1.19 -18.42
C THR A 187 11.83 -1.79 -19.29
N SER A 188 13.09 -1.75 -18.83
CA SER A 188 14.20 -2.40 -19.52
C SER A 188 14.24 -3.91 -19.28
N GLY A 189 13.64 -4.39 -18.18
CA GLY A 189 13.80 -5.77 -17.73
C GLY A 189 15.18 -6.09 -17.16
N LYS A 190 16.00 -5.05 -16.95
CA LYS A 190 17.41 -5.16 -16.63
C LYS A 190 17.73 -4.38 -15.36
N PHE A 191 18.46 -5.02 -14.46
CA PHE A 191 18.92 -4.39 -13.23
C PHE A 191 20.23 -4.99 -12.76
N GLY A 192 21.06 -4.19 -12.09
CA GLY A 192 22.29 -4.68 -11.48
C GLY A 192 22.00 -5.45 -10.18
N GLY A 193 22.44 -6.70 -10.09
CA GLY A 193 22.20 -7.53 -8.91
C GLY A 193 22.75 -8.95 -9.01
N LEU A 194 22.14 -9.86 -8.25
CA LEU A 194 22.63 -11.24 -8.07
C LEU A 194 21.81 -12.32 -8.79
N GLY A 195 20.59 -11.99 -9.18
CA GLY A 195 19.64 -12.92 -9.81
C GLY A 195 19.13 -13.98 -8.84
N ILE A 196 18.54 -13.55 -7.72
CA ILE A 196 17.93 -14.38 -6.69
C ILE A 196 16.49 -13.91 -6.50
N VAL A 197 15.55 -14.85 -6.43
CA VAL A 197 14.19 -14.58 -5.97
C VAL A 197 14.12 -14.95 -4.50
N ILE A 198 13.74 -13.99 -3.66
CA ILE A 198 13.67 -14.11 -2.19
C ILE A 198 12.24 -13.91 -1.69
N ARG A 199 11.94 -14.45 -0.52
CA ARG A 199 10.68 -14.24 0.20
C ARG A 199 10.95 -14.23 1.71
N MET A 200 10.23 -13.40 2.43
CA MET A 200 10.20 -13.46 3.89
C MET A 200 9.25 -14.58 4.33
N ILE A 201 9.77 -15.64 4.97
CA ILE A 201 8.98 -16.75 5.51
C ILE A 201 9.32 -16.88 6.98
N ASP A 202 8.32 -16.82 7.87
CA ASP A 202 8.53 -16.85 9.32
C ASP A 202 9.59 -15.85 9.80
N ARG A 203 9.62 -14.65 9.20
CA ARG A 203 10.62 -13.57 9.43
C ARG A 203 12.05 -13.89 9.00
N LYS A 204 12.24 -14.90 8.15
CA LYS A 204 13.55 -15.26 7.58
C LYS A 204 13.61 -14.93 6.10
N LEU A 205 14.75 -14.41 5.65
CA LEU A 205 14.99 -14.09 4.25
C LEU A 205 15.34 -15.37 3.46
N MET A 206 14.32 -16.03 2.93
CA MET A 206 14.46 -17.32 2.27
C MET A 206 14.63 -17.14 0.76
N VAL A 207 15.56 -17.89 0.17
CA VAL A 207 15.69 -18.02 -1.28
C VAL A 207 14.55 -18.89 -1.80
N VAL A 208 13.65 -18.30 -2.57
CA VAL A 208 12.62 -19.05 -3.30
C VAL A 208 13.30 -19.85 -4.42
N ARG A 209 14.07 -19.17 -5.26
CA ARG A 209 14.90 -19.79 -6.29
C ARG A 209 16.03 -18.87 -6.75
N PRO A 210 17.22 -19.43 -7.06
CA PRO A 210 18.20 -18.72 -7.87
C PRO A 210 17.75 -18.68 -9.34
N MET A 211 18.11 -17.62 -10.06
CA MET A 211 17.96 -17.58 -11.51
C MET A 211 19.09 -18.37 -12.18
N LYS A 212 18.80 -19.01 -13.31
CA LYS A 212 19.83 -19.72 -14.09
C LYS A 212 20.76 -18.68 -14.73
N ASN A 213 22.04 -19.03 -14.91
CA ASN A 213 23.03 -18.17 -15.57
C ASN A 213 23.28 -16.81 -14.89
N THR A 214 22.91 -16.63 -13.63
CA THR A 214 23.21 -15.42 -12.83
C THR A 214 24.35 -15.66 -11.83
N PRO A 215 24.93 -14.62 -11.21
CA PRO A 215 25.96 -14.77 -10.18
C PRO A 215 25.56 -15.77 -9.08
N ALA A 216 24.34 -15.66 -8.55
CA ALA A 216 23.86 -16.55 -7.49
C ALA A 216 23.67 -18.00 -7.96
N GLY A 217 23.13 -18.19 -9.18
CA GLY A 217 22.97 -19.51 -9.78
C GLY A 217 24.32 -20.19 -9.99
N ARG A 218 25.33 -19.46 -10.50
CA ARG A 218 26.69 -19.98 -10.69
C ARG A 218 27.41 -20.27 -9.37
N ALA A 219 27.13 -19.49 -8.33
CA ALA A 219 27.70 -19.69 -7.02
C ALA A 219 27.12 -20.90 -6.27
N GLY A 220 26.04 -21.51 -6.76
CA GLY A 220 25.45 -22.69 -6.15
C GLY A 220 24.54 -22.38 -4.94
N ILE A 221 23.99 -21.18 -4.87
CA ILE A 221 22.85 -20.84 -4.00
C ILE A 221 21.64 -21.68 -4.46
N LYS A 222 20.81 -22.14 -3.53
CA LYS A 222 19.71 -23.10 -3.78
C LYS A 222 18.39 -22.59 -3.21
N ALA A 223 17.28 -23.08 -3.78
CA ALA A 223 15.96 -22.89 -3.20
C ALA A 223 15.93 -23.43 -1.75
N GLY A 224 15.29 -22.69 -0.85
CA GLY A 224 15.21 -22.99 0.58
C GLY A 224 16.43 -22.57 1.40
N ASP A 225 17.45 -21.94 0.78
CA ASP A 225 18.56 -21.32 1.52
C ASP A 225 18.05 -20.12 2.35
N HIS A 226 18.56 -19.97 3.57
CA HIS A 226 18.31 -18.79 4.39
C HIS A 226 19.48 -17.83 4.29
N ILE A 227 19.28 -16.65 3.69
CA ILE A 227 20.29 -15.58 3.71
C ILE A 227 20.30 -15.00 5.12
N VAL A 228 21.40 -15.17 5.85
CA VAL A 228 21.56 -14.69 7.24
C VAL A 228 22.31 -13.36 7.33
N LYS A 229 23.07 -13.00 6.29
CA LYS A 229 23.86 -11.77 6.24
C LYS A 229 24.13 -11.32 4.80
N ILE A 230 24.07 -10.01 4.55
CA ILE A 230 24.50 -9.34 3.32
C ILE A 230 25.63 -8.38 3.70
N ASP A 231 26.81 -8.58 3.14
CA ASP A 231 28.07 -7.94 3.53
C ASP A 231 28.32 -8.02 5.03
N HIS A 232 28.24 -6.89 5.72
CA HIS A 232 28.44 -6.78 7.16
C HIS A 232 27.13 -6.77 7.96
N GLN A 233 25.97 -6.77 7.29
CA GLN A 233 24.65 -6.57 7.88
C GLN A 233 23.87 -7.89 7.98
N SER A 234 23.40 -8.26 9.18
CA SER A 234 22.48 -9.40 9.36
C SER A 234 21.18 -9.16 8.57
N THR A 235 20.55 -10.20 8.04
CA THR A 235 19.25 -10.09 7.35
C THR A 235 18.07 -10.15 8.29
N ASP A 236 18.24 -10.62 9.54
CA ASP A 236 17.21 -10.57 10.58
C ASP A 236 16.77 -9.13 10.87
N VAL A 237 17.58 -8.16 10.43
CA VAL A 237 17.40 -6.74 10.65
C VAL A 237 16.81 -5.97 9.48
N LEU A 238 16.67 -6.63 8.33
CA LEU A 238 16.30 -5.99 7.08
C LEU A 238 14.83 -6.27 6.75
N THR A 239 14.14 -5.28 6.20
CA THR A 239 12.94 -5.55 5.41
C THR A 239 13.30 -6.27 4.12
N SER A 240 12.30 -6.88 3.45
CA SER A 240 12.52 -7.49 2.13
C SER A 240 13.12 -6.49 1.14
N ASP A 241 12.63 -5.25 1.15
CA ASP A 241 13.07 -4.20 0.23
C ASP A 241 14.50 -3.73 0.54
N GLU A 242 14.82 -3.48 1.82
CA GLU A 242 16.19 -3.15 2.23
C GLU A 242 17.20 -4.24 1.86
N ALA A 243 16.79 -5.51 1.97
CA ALA A 243 17.62 -6.64 1.55
C ALA A 243 17.80 -6.66 0.02
N VAL A 244 16.76 -6.35 -0.76
CA VAL A 244 16.84 -6.21 -2.21
C VAL A 244 17.80 -5.09 -2.58
N ASP A 245 17.68 -3.91 -1.96
CA ASP A 245 18.53 -2.75 -2.25
C ASP A 245 20.00 -3.02 -1.99
N ARG A 246 20.31 -3.73 -0.88
CA ARG A 246 21.68 -4.14 -0.57
C ARG A 246 22.22 -5.19 -1.55
N MET A 247 21.38 -6.10 -2.04
CA MET A 247 21.80 -7.08 -3.06
C MET A 247 21.90 -6.48 -4.46
N ARG A 248 21.12 -5.44 -4.76
CA ARG A 248 21.20 -4.63 -5.97
C ARG A 248 22.38 -3.67 -5.90
N GLY A 249 22.75 -3.13 -7.04
CA GLY A 249 23.85 -2.18 -7.14
C GLY A 249 24.48 -2.21 -8.53
N LYS A 250 25.45 -1.32 -8.75
CA LYS A 250 26.14 -1.22 -10.03
C LYS A 250 26.76 -2.57 -10.40
N PRO A 251 26.61 -3.05 -11.66
CA PRO A 251 27.32 -4.24 -12.13
C PRO A 251 28.83 -4.14 -11.88
N GLU A 252 29.47 -5.30 -11.72
CA GLU A 252 30.91 -5.47 -11.43
C GLU A 252 31.36 -5.06 -10.03
N THR A 253 30.42 -4.68 -9.15
CA THR A 253 30.72 -4.43 -7.73
C THR A 253 30.57 -5.71 -6.89
N PRO A 254 31.39 -5.90 -5.83
CA PRO A 254 31.31 -7.07 -4.97
C PRO A 254 30.16 -6.98 -3.96
N VAL A 255 29.65 -8.13 -3.56
CA VAL A 255 28.74 -8.31 -2.41
C VAL A 255 28.94 -9.71 -1.84
N THR A 256 28.95 -9.81 -0.51
CA THR A 256 29.10 -11.08 0.20
C THR A 256 27.76 -11.51 0.78
N LEU A 257 27.31 -12.74 0.47
CA LEU A 257 26.16 -13.35 1.13
C LEU A 257 26.62 -14.44 2.10
N TRP A 258 26.00 -14.49 3.28
CA TRP A 258 26.14 -15.61 4.20
C TRP A 258 24.83 -16.39 4.22
N ILE A 259 24.91 -17.69 4.00
CA ILE A 259 23.76 -18.56 3.80
C ILE A 259 23.75 -19.68 4.85
N SER A 260 22.67 -19.79 5.60
CA SER A 260 22.36 -20.99 6.38
C SER A 260 21.59 -21.99 5.52
N ARG A 261 22.13 -23.20 5.38
CA ARG A 261 21.54 -24.27 4.56
C ARG A 261 21.24 -25.49 5.42
N LYS A 262 20.04 -26.06 5.28
CA LYS A 262 19.62 -27.25 6.02
C LYS A 262 20.64 -28.39 5.87
N GLY A 263 21.12 -28.91 7.00
CA GLY A 263 22.12 -29.99 7.06
C GLY A 263 23.57 -29.52 7.05
N VAL A 264 23.83 -28.21 6.97
CA VAL A 264 25.17 -27.60 7.15
C VAL A 264 25.18 -26.86 8.49
N ALA A 265 26.19 -27.12 9.33
CA ALA A 265 26.23 -26.59 10.69
C ALA A 265 26.48 -25.07 10.75
N ASP A 266 27.46 -24.57 9.98
CA ASP A 266 27.86 -23.16 9.97
C ASP A 266 27.38 -22.44 8.71
N PRO A 267 27.05 -21.14 8.78
CA PRO A 267 26.72 -20.34 7.60
C PRO A 267 27.84 -20.34 6.55
N MET A 268 27.46 -20.57 5.30
CA MET A 268 28.37 -20.58 4.16
C MET A 268 28.56 -19.17 3.61
N ARG A 269 29.80 -18.74 3.41
CA ARG A 269 30.13 -17.45 2.79
C ARG A 269 30.19 -17.57 1.25
N PHE A 270 29.53 -16.66 0.56
CA PHE A 270 29.53 -16.53 -0.90
C PHE A 270 29.94 -15.12 -1.29
N ASP A 271 31.14 -14.94 -1.82
CA ASP A 271 31.57 -13.68 -2.42
C ASP A 271 31.10 -13.64 -3.88
N LEU A 272 30.21 -12.70 -4.19
CA LEU A 272 29.55 -12.58 -5.48
C LEU A 272 29.93 -11.24 -6.13
N ILE A 273 29.97 -11.23 -7.45
CA ILE A 273 30.08 -9.99 -8.24
C ILE A 273 28.72 -9.71 -8.85
N ARG A 274 28.17 -8.52 -8.59
CA ARG A 274 26.90 -8.08 -9.19
C ARG A 274 27.04 -8.08 -10.70
N ALA A 275 26.00 -8.52 -11.40
CA ALA A 275 25.93 -8.50 -12.86
C ALA A 275 24.65 -7.81 -13.30
N GLU A 276 24.57 -7.44 -14.57
CA GLU A 276 23.28 -7.12 -15.18
C GLU A 276 22.42 -8.40 -15.19
N ILE A 277 21.29 -8.35 -14.49
CA ILE A 277 20.30 -9.40 -14.43
C ILE A 277 19.17 -9.03 -15.38
N SER A 278 18.80 -9.97 -16.24
CA SER A 278 17.63 -9.86 -17.11
C SER A 278 16.50 -10.68 -16.51
N SER A 279 15.35 -10.06 -16.24
CA SER A 279 14.11 -10.79 -16.01
C SER A 279 13.52 -11.22 -17.35
N GLU A 280 13.09 -12.48 -17.45
CA GLU A 280 12.30 -12.92 -18.60
C GLU A 280 10.88 -12.37 -18.46
N SER A 281 10.41 -11.68 -19.51
CA SER A 281 9.06 -11.14 -19.58
C SER A 281 8.04 -12.13 -20.13
N VAL A 282 8.55 -13.15 -20.84
CA VAL A 282 7.76 -14.19 -21.51
C VAL A 282 8.11 -15.57 -20.96
N ARG A 283 7.09 -16.37 -20.68
CA ARG A 283 7.23 -17.80 -20.40
C ARG A 283 6.36 -18.60 -21.33
N ALA A 284 6.84 -19.76 -21.74
CA ALA A 284 6.12 -20.60 -22.68
C ALA A 284 6.14 -22.08 -22.28
N LYS A 285 5.06 -22.79 -22.62
CA LYS A 285 4.90 -24.21 -22.37
C LYS A 285 4.04 -24.86 -23.44
N LEU A 286 4.47 -26.00 -23.96
CA LEU A 286 3.62 -26.85 -24.80
C LEU A 286 2.71 -27.68 -23.88
N LEU A 287 1.40 -27.58 -24.12
CA LEU A 287 0.35 -28.31 -23.43
C LEU A 287 -0.13 -29.50 -24.28
N ASP A 288 -0.93 -30.36 -23.66
CA ASP A 288 -1.61 -31.46 -24.36
C ASP A 288 -2.47 -30.95 -25.52
N GLY A 289 -2.64 -31.78 -26.56
CA GLY A 289 -3.43 -31.43 -27.75
C GLY A 289 -2.71 -30.50 -28.72
N GLY A 290 -1.38 -30.32 -28.58
CA GLY A 290 -0.60 -29.44 -29.46
C GLY A 290 -0.84 -27.96 -29.18
N VAL A 291 -1.27 -27.58 -27.98
CA VAL A 291 -1.53 -26.16 -27.66
C VAL A 291 -0.31 -25.55 -27.01
N GLY A 292 0.29 -24.53 -27.62
CA GLY A 292 1.32 -23.72 -26.98
C GLY A 292 0.70 -22.63 -26.10
N LEU A 293 1.20 -22.45 -24.89
CA LEU A 293 0.84 -21.32 -24.03
C LEU A 293 2.03 -20.38 -23.92
N ILE A 294 1.78 -19.08 -24.11
CA ILE A 294 2.73 -17.99 -23.92
C ILE A 294 2.12 -17.03 -22.90
N LYS A 295 2.73 -16.91 -21.71
CA LYS A 295 2.37 -15.91 -20.69
C LYS A 295 3.31 -14.73 -20.80
N ILE A 296 2.76 -13.53 -20.87
CA ILE A 296 3.53 -12.28 -20.86
C ILE A 296 3.17 -11.52 -19.57
N SER A 297 4.14 -11.38 -18.66
CA SER A 297 3.90 -10.72 -17.37
C SER A 297 4.00 -9.19 -17.44
N ASN A 298 4.79 -8.65 -18.38
CA ASN A 298 4.98 -7.21 -18.60
C ASN A 298 5.58 -6.96 -20.00
N PHE A 299 5.33 -5.80 -20.62
CA PHE A 299 5.94 -5.40 -21.89
C PHE A 299 7.23 -4.61 -21.67
N GLN A 300 8.34 -5.33 -21.66
CA GLN A 300 9.71 -4.84 -21.48
C GLN A 300 10.45 -4.75 -22.81
N GLY A 301 11.62 -4.10 -22.84
CA GLY A 301 12.40 -3.89 -24.06
C GLY A 301 12.74 -5.15 -24.89
N SER A 302 12.72 -6.35 -24.29
CA SER A 302 12.98 -7.63 -24.95
C SER A 302 11.74 -8.44 -25.30
N THR A 303 10.54 -8.03 -24.87
CA THR A 303 9.33 -8.87 -24.89
C THR A 303 8.97 -9.38 -26.28
N GLY A 304 8.95 -8.52 -27.31
CA GLY A 304 8.61 -8.94 -28.67
C GLY A 304 9.54 -10.03 -29.21
N ALA A 305 10.85 -9.92 -28.93
CA ALA A 305 11.84 -10.92 -29.35
C ALA A 305 11.73 -12.22 -28.53
N GLU A 306 11.40 -12.12 -27.23
CA GLU A 306 11.15 -13.29 -26.39
C GLU A 306 9.89 -14.04 -26.82
N THR A 307 8.82 -13.32 -27.20
CA THR A 307 7.60 -13.93 -27.74
C THR A 307 7.83 -14.61 -29.08
N ASP A 308 8.58 -13.99 -30.00
CA ASP A 308 8.93 -14.60 -31.29
C ASP A 308 9.75 -15.89 -31.13
N ARG A 309 10.71 -15.89 -30.18
CA ARG A 309 11.48 -17.09 -29.82
C ARG A 309 10.58 -18.18 -29.26
N ALA A 310 9.75 -17.83 -28.27
CA ALA A 310 8.81 -18.77 -27.66
C ALA A 310 7.87 -19.40 -28.70
N LEU A 311 7.36 -18.59 -29.63
CA LEU A 311 6.50 -19.05 -30.71
C LEU A 311 7.25 -20.02 -31.65
N THR A 312 8.49 -19.70 -32.00
CA THR A 312 9.34 -20.57 -32.84
C THR A 312 9.62 -21.92 -32.15
N GLU A 313 9.93 -21.91 -30.85
CA GLU A 313 10.16 -23.12 -30.05
C GLU A 313 8.90 -23.98 -29.92
N LEU A 314 7.75 -23.37 -29.64
CA LEU A 314 6.46 -24.06 -29.57
C LEU A 314 6.09 -24.69 -30.92
N ARG A 315 6.31 -23.97 -32.03
CA ARG A 315 6.09 -24.48 -33.39
C ARG A 315 6.96 -25.71 -33.66
N ALA A 316 8.25 -25.64 -33.34
CA ALA A 316 9.17 -26.77 -33.47
C ALA A 316 8.78 -27.96 -32.57
N GLY A 317 8.15 -27.68 -31.42
CA GLY A 317 7.58 -28.67 -30.51
C GLY A 317 6.28 -29.32 -30.97
N GLY A 318 5.69 -28.87 -32.08
CA GLY A 318 4.45 -29.40 -32.63
C GLY A 318 3.19 -28.65 -32.18
N ALA A 319 3.30 -27.38 -31.79
CA ALA A 319 2.13 -26.56 -31.53
C ALA A 319 1.27 -26.38 -32.79
N THR A 320 -0.04 -26.49 -32.62
CA THR A 320 -1.09 -26.29 -33.63
C THR A 320 -2.11 -25.24 -33.21
N GLY A 321 -1.93 -24.60 -32.05
CA GLY A 321 -2.78 -23.53 -31.50
C GLY A 321 -2.03 -22.78 -30.40
N ILE A 322 -2.34 -21.50 -30.18
CA ILE A 322 -1.64 -20.66 -29.19
C ILE A 322 -2.63 -20.03 -28.19
N ILE A 323 -2.32 -20.15 -26.90
CA ILE A 323 -2.89 -19.34 -25.83
C ILE A 323 -1.90 -18.21 -25.53
N LEU A 324 -2.36 -16.97 -25.65
CA LEU A 324 -1.63 -15.78 -25.20
C LEU A 324 -2.23 -15.30 -23.88
N ASP A 325 -1.55 -15.55 -22.76
CA ASP A 325 -2.01 -15.16 -21.42
C ASP A 325 -1.48 -13.78 -21.04
N LEU A 326 -2.40 -12.80 -20.98
CA LEU A 326 -2.14 -11.41 -20.59
C LEU A 326 -2.83 -11.05 -19.26
N ARG A 327 -3.34 -12.05 -18.52
CA ARG A 327 -3.96 -11.83 -17.20
C ARG A 327 -2.92 -11.29 -16.21
N GLY A 328 -3.32 -10.28 -15.45
CA GLY A 328 -2.47 -9.60 -14.46
C GLY A 328 -1.37 -8.70 -15.07
N ASN A 329 -1.30 -8.57 -16.40
CA ASN A 329 -0.26 -7.78 -17.05
C ASN A 329 -0.67 -6.30 -17.18
N PRO A 330 -0.04 -5.37 -16.43
CA PRO A 330 -0.41 -3.95 -16.39
C PRO A 330 0.03 -3.15 -17.63
N GLY A 331 0.64 -3.80 -18.62
CA GLY A 331 1.07 -3.19 -19.87
C GLY A 331 2.57 -3.04 -19.97
N GLY A 332 3.07 -1.85 -20.31
CA GLY A 332 4.49 -1.57 -20.53
C GLY A 332 4.75 -0.79 -21.81
N LEU A 333 5.86 -1.08 -22.50
CA LEU A 333 6.30 -0.33 -23.68
C LEU A 333 5.36 -0.52 -24.88
N LEU A 334 4.84 0.59 -25.41
CA LEU A 334 3.97 0.62 -26.60
C LEU A 334 4.58 -0.13 -27.80
N ASP A 335 5.84 0.13 -28.12
CA ASP A 335 6.50 -0.48 -29.28
C ASP A 335 6.61 -2.02 -29.13
N GLN A 336 6.67 -2.53 -27.90
CA GLN A 336 6.73 -3.97 -27.62
C GLN A 336 5.35 -4.62 -27.75
N ALA A 337 4.28 -3.89 -27.38
CA ALA A 337 2.91 -4.29 -27.69
C ALA A 337 2.69 -4.40 -29.21
N VAL A 338 3.14 -3.38 -29.97
CA VAL A 338 3.05 -3.38 -31.44
C VAL A 338 3.82 -4.55 -32.04
N THR A 339 5.08 -4.73 -31.63
CA THR A 339 5.92 -5.83 -32.11
C THR A 339 5.30 -7.19 -31.81
N THR A 340 4.73 -7.36 -30.61
CA THR A 340 4.07 -8.61 -30.20
C THR A 340 2.82 -8.89 -31.02
N ALA A 341 1.97 -7.87 -31.28
CA ALA A 341 0.78 -8.04 -32.11
C ALA A 341 1.15 -8.37 -33.56
N ASP A 342 2.20 -7.73 -34.11
CA ASP A 342 2.73 -7.97 -35.46
C ASP A 342 3.23 -9.41 -35.68
N LEU A 343 3.47 -10.19 -34.61
CA LEU A 343 3.77 -11.62 -34.71
C LEU A 343 2.56 -12.45 -35.16
N PHE A 344 1.34 -11.96 -34.99
CA PHE A 344 0.10 -12.71 -35.19
C PHE A 344 -0.79 -12.13 -36.30
N VAL A 345 -0.53 -10.91 -36.78
CA VAL A 345 -1.31 -10.27 -37.86
C VAL A 345 -0.43 -9.81 -39.01
N ASP A 346 -0.76 -10.20 -40.24
CA ASP A 346 0.03 -9.85 -41.45
C ASP A 346 -0.24 -8.44 -41.99
N ARG A 347 -1.42 -7.89 -41.71
CA ARG A 347 -1.88 -6.63 -42.30
C ARG A 347 -2.87 -5.93 -41.40
N GLY A 348 -3.00 -4.62 -41.60
CA GLY A 348 -3.94 -3.77 -40.87
C GLY A 348 -3.22 -2.82 -39.93
N THR A 349 -4.00 -1.95 -39.30
CA THR A 349 -3.50 -1.04 -38.27
C THR A 349 -3.60 -1.76 -36.94
N ILE A 350 -2.49 -1.92 -36.22
CA ILE A 350 -2.47 -2.54 -34.87
C ILE A 350 -3.01 -1.53 -33.85
N VAL A 351 -2.51 -0.30 -33.90
CA VAL A 351 -2.90 0.79 -33.01
C VAL A 351 -2.73 2.14 -33.71
N THR A 352 -3.59 3.10 -33.40
CA THR A 352 -3.42 4.50 -33.83
C THR A 352 -3.27 5.39 -32.62
N THR A 353 -2.16 6.11 -32.50
CA THR A 353 -2.07 7.17 -31.47
C THR A 353 -2.63 8.49 -32.00
N VAL A 354 -3.25 9.26 -31.11
CA VAL A 354 -3.99 10.48 -31.43
C VAL A 354 -3.56 11.60 -30.47
N LYS A 355 -3.20 12.75 -31.04
CA LYS A 355 -2.87 13.98 -30.30
C LYS A 355 -3.37 15.20 -31.06
N GLY A 356 -4.24 16.02 -30.45
CA GLY A 356 -4.74 17.26 -31.07
C GLY A 356 -5.32 17.07 -32.48
N GLY A 357 -5.99 15.92 -32.73
CA GLY A 357 -6.53 15.54 -34.04
C GLY A 357 -5.52 14.92 -35.01
N GLN A 358 -4.21 15.01 -34.74
CA GLN A 358 -3.21 14.27 -35.52
C GLN A 358 -3.28 12.79 -35.18
N ARG A 359 -3.21 11.95 -36.22
CA ARG A 359 -3.32 10.49 -36.11
C ARG A 359 -2.04 9.84 -36.63
N LYS A 360 -1.46 8.93 -35.84
CA LYS A 360 -0.26 8.16 -36.21
C LYS A 360 -0.58 6.66 -36.13
N PRO A 361 -1.00 6.04 -37.24
CA PRO A 361 -1.23 4.60 -37.27
C PRO A 361 0.11 3.84 -37.22
N ARG A 362 0.18 2.81 -36.39
CA ARG A 362 1.22 1.77 -36.43
C ARG A 362 0.60 0.53 -37.08
N ARG A 363 1.17 0.08 -38.18
CA ARG A 363 0.64 -1.01 -39.00
C ARG A 363 1.44 -2.29 -38.78
N ALA A 364 0.81 -3.41 -39.09
CA ALA A 364 1.53 -4.66 -39.27
C ALA A 364 2.43 -4.55 -40.50
N GLU A 365 3.71 -4.85 -40.36
CA GLU A 365 4.73 -4.63 -41.38
C GLU A 365 5.63 -5.86 -41.62
N ARG A 366 5.57 -6.88 -40.75
CA ARG A 366 6.47 -8.04 -40.79
C ARG A 366 6.34 -8.88 -42.07
N GLY A 367 5.11 -9.22 -42.46
CA GLY A 367 4.79 -9.99 -43.67
C GLY A 367 5.01 -11.50 -43.60
N ASP A 368 5.42 -12.03 -42.44
CA ASP A 368 5.56 -13.45 -42.09
C ASP A 368 4.89 -13.77 -40.74
N ALA A 369 3.75 -13.13 -40.44
CA ALA A 369 3.06 -13.35 -39.17
C ALA A 369 2.57 -14.80 -39.07
N GLU A 370 2.45 -15.30 -37.85
CA GLU A 370 1.88 -16.62 -37.61
C GLU A 370 0.36 -16.55 -37.73
N THR A 371 -0.14 -16.81 -38.94
CA THR A 371 -1.58 -16.83 -39.23
C THR A 371 -2.18 -18.23 -39.23
N ASN A 372 -1.38 -19.29 -39.18
CA ASN A 372 -1.87 -20.65 -39.43
C ASN A 372 -2.35 -21.39 -38.17
N PHE A 373 -2.20 -20.77 -36.99
CA PHE A 373 -2.68 -21.32 -35.72
C PHE A 373 -3.90 -20.56 -35.22
N PRO A 374 -4.96 -21.21 -34.71
CA PRO A 374 -5.95 -20.54 -33.88
C PRO A 374 -5.30 -19.93 -32.64
N VAL A 375 -5.78 -18.75 -32.24
CA VAL A 375 -5.26 -18.01 -31.07
C VAL A 375 -6.39 -17.69 -30.10
N VAL A 376 -6.18 -17.99 -28.82
CA VAL A 376 -7.01 -17.49 -27.71
C VAL A 376 -6.17 -16.53 -26.87
N VAL A 377 -6.72 -15.38 -26.53
CA VAL A 377 -6.09 -14.43 -25.60
C VAL A 377 -6.83 -14.45 -24.27
N LEU A 378 -6.12 -14.67 -23.16
CA LEU A 378 -6.67 -14.56 -21.82
C LEU A 378 -6.42 -13.15 -21.26
N ILE A 379 -7.48 -12.52 -20.74
CA ILE A 379 -7.43 -11.19 -20.11
C ILE A 379 -8.21 -11.15 -18.79
N ASN A 380 -7.88 -10.21 -17.91
CA ASN A 380 -8.67 -9.88 -16.72
C ASN A 380 -8.62 -8.37 -16.39
N SER A 381 -9.19 -7.95 -15.25
CA SER A 381 -9.15 -6.57 -14.75
C SER A 381 -7.73 -6.00 -14.64
N GLY A 382 -6.74 -6.84 -14.35
CA GLY A 382 -5.32 -6.47 -14.31
C GLY A 382 -4.65 -6.30 -15.67
N SER A 383 -5.28 -6.74 -16.76
CA SER A 383 -4.79 -6.50 -18.13
C SER A 383 -4.98 -5.02 -18.49
N ALA A 384 -3.90 -4.27 -18.65
CA ALA A 384 -3.97 -2.83 -18.92
C ALA A 384 -3.02 -2.37 -20.03
N SER A 385 -3.32 -1.21 -20.64
CA SER A 385 -2.41 -0.50 -21.56
C SER A 385 -1.88 -1.37 -22.71
N ALA A 386 -0.58 -1.66 -22.78
CA ALA A 386 0.02 -2.50 -23.83
C ALA A 386 -0.68 -3.86 -24.00
N SER A 387 -1.14 -4.50 -22.91
CA SER A 387 -1.92 -5.74 -22.96
C SER A 387 -3.24 -5.54 -23.72
N GLU A 388 -3.90 -4.40 -23.51
CA GLU A 388 -5.16 -4.05 -24.17
C GLU A 388 -4.95 -3.66 -25.64
N ILE A 389 -3.78 -3.12 -25.98
CA ILE A 389 -3.37 -2.89 -27.37
C ILE A 389 -3.27 -4.23 -28.11
N VAL A 390 -2.57 -5.21 -27.52
CA VAL A 390 -2.44 -6.54 -28.14
C VAL A 390 -3.80 -7.22 -28.23
N ALA A 391 -4.54 -7.31 -27.12
CA ALA A 391 -5.86 -7.94 -27.11
C ALA A 391 -6.84 -7.25 -28.07
N GLY A 392 -6.88 -5.92 -28.08
CA GLY A 392 -7.72 -5.13 -28.96
C GLY A 392 -7.34 -5.23 -30.44
N ALA A 393 -6.05 -5.28 -30.76
CA ALA A 393 -5.56 -5.50 -32.11
C ALA A 393 -5.99 -6.87 -32.63
N LEU A 394 -5.73 -7.93 -31.86
CA LEU A 394 -6.07 -9.31 -32.26
C LEU A 394 -7.58 -9.54 -32.30
N LYS A 395 -8.35 -8.90 -31.40
CA LYS A 395 -9.82 -8.96 -31.42
C LYS A 395 -10.40 -8.26 -32.66
N ASN A 396 -10.03 -7.00 -32.89
CA ASN A 396 -10.69 -6.16 -33.90
C ASN A 396 -10.16 -6.42 -35.32
N LEU A 397 -9.04 -7.12 -35.48
CA LEU A 397 -8.58 -7.67 -36.76
C LEU A 397 -9.08 -9.10 -37.00
N ASP A 398 -10.03 -9.58 -36.18
CA ASP A 398 -10.65 -10.91 -36.24
C ASP A 398 -9.64 -12.08 -36.17
N ARG A 399 -8.53 -11.88 -35.46
CA ARG A 399 -7.41 -12.83 -35.39
C ARG A 399 -7.52 -13.81 -34.21
N ALA A 400 -8.00 -13.37 -33.06
CA ALA A 400 -7.99 -14.20 -31.85
C ALA A 400 -9.31 -14.10 -31.07
N LEU A 401 -9.71 -15.22 -30.45
CA LEU A 401 -10.83 -15.26 -29.50
C LEU A 401 -10.39 -14.72 -28.14
N ILE A 402 -11.12 -13.77 -27.56
CA ILE A 402 -10.78 -13.19 -26.26
C ILE A 402 -11.61 -13.86 -25.15
N VAL A 403 -10.96 -14.33 -24.08
CA VAL A 403 -11.59 -15.07 -22.97
C VAL A 403 -11.14 -14.50 -21.62
N GLY A 404 -12.05 -14.41 -20.64
CA GLY A 404 -11.72 -13.97 -19.28
C GLY A 404 -12.67 -12.90 -18.75
N THR A 405 -12.16 -11.88 -18.05
CA THR A 405 -12.95 -10.72 -17.59
C THR A 405 -12.59 -9.46 -18.38
N ARG A 406 -13.42 -8.41 -18.25
CA ARG A 406 -13.17 -7.11 -18.92
C ARG A 406 -11.83 -6.53 -18.42
N SER A 407 -11.04 -6.00 -19.35
CA SER A 407 -9.74 -5.38 -19.03
C SER A 407 -9.86 -3.98 -18.41
N PHE A 408 -8.74 -3.43 -17.94
CA PHE A 408 -8.69 -2.22 -17.11
C PHE A 408 -9.28 -0.95 -17.75
N GLY A 409 -9.03 -0.73 -19.04
CA GLY A 409 -9.52 0.41 -19.82
C GLY A 409 -8.58 1.60 -19.92
N LYS A 410 -7.25 1.42 -19.88
CA LYS A 410 -6.28 2.52 -19.98
C LYS A 410 -5.87 2.77 -21.43
N GLY A 411 -6.50 3.74 -22.07
CA GLY A 411 -6.30 4.15 -23.47
C GLY A 411 -5.32 5.31 -23.69
N SER A 412 -4.40 5.58 -22.76
CA SER A 412 -3.49 6.74 -22.78
C SER A 412 -2.01 6.35 -22.89
N VAL A 413 -1.20 7.23 -23.48
CA VAL A 413 0.25 7.06 -23.67
C VAL A 413 0.99 8.15 -22.91
N GLN A 414 1.93 7.74 -22.05
CA GLN A 414 2.81 8.64 -21.31
C GLN A 414 4.18 8.78 -21.98
N GLN A 415 4.76 9.98 -21.89
CA GLN A 415 6.14 10.27 -22.27
C GLN A 415 6.94 10.67 -21.03
N LEU A 416 8.21 10.25 -20.98
CA LEU A 416 9.15 10.58 -19.92
C LEU A 416 10.00 11.78 -20.30
N TYR A 417 10.05 12.77 -19.41
CA TYR A 417 10.89 13.96 -19.51
C TYR A 417 11.87 13.95 -18.33
N ARG A 418 13.09 13.46 -18.58
CA ARG A 418 14.15 13.40 -17.57
C ARG A 418 14.75 14.78 -17.31
N ASN A 419 15.05 15.06 -16.06
CA ASN A 419 15.76 16.26 -15.62
C ASN A 419 17.14 15.88 -15.09
N ASP A 420 18.16 16.05 -15.93
CA ASP A 420 19.54 15.66 -15.60
C ASP A 420 20.15 16.47 -14.44
N ARG A 421 19.54 17.59 -14.04
CA ARG A 421 20.08 18.46 -12.98
C ARG A 421 19.84 17.95 -11.57
N ASP A 422 18.67 17.40 -11.32
CA ASP A 422 18.25 16.90 -10.00
C ASP A 422 17.86 15.40 -10.01
N GLY A 423 17.84 14.77 -11.19
CA GLY A 423 17.51 13.36 -11.37
C GLY A 423 16.01 13.06 -11.43
N THR A 424 15.14 14.08 -11.32
CA THR A 424 13.69 13.89 -11.41
C THR A 424 13.26 13.50 -12.82
N THR A 425 12.10 12.83 -12.94
CA THR A 425 11.51 12.48 -14.23
C THR A 425 10.02 12.78 -14.23
N LEU A 426 9.58 13.65 -15.13
CA LEU A 426 8.15 13.89 -15.36
C LEU A 426 7.61 12.83 -16.32
N LYS A 427 6.65 12.04 -15.86
CA LYS A 427 5.82 11.17 -16.70
C LYS A 427 4.54 11.95 -17.04
N LEU A 428 4.32 12.24 -18.31
CA LEU A 428 3.20 13.09 -18.75
C LEU A 428 2.40 12.40 -19.85
N THR A 429 1.08 12.39 -19.75
CA THR A 429 0.21 11.86 -20.82
C THR A 429 0.20 12.80 -22.03
N VAL A 430 0.59 12.28 -23.19
CA VAL A 430 0.79 13.08 -24.41
C VAL A 430 -0.10 12.65 -25.58
N GLU A 431 -0.55 11.41 -25.62
CA GLU A 431 -1.39 10.87 -26.69
C GLU A 431 -2.45 9.91 -26.09
N GLN A 432 -3.61 9.78 -26.75
CA GLN A 432 -4.51 8.64 -26.54
C GLN A 432 -4.29 7.63 -27.67
N TYR A 433 -4.71 6.38 -27.49
CA TYR A 433 -4.64 5.39 -28.56
C TYR A 433 -5.98 4.72 -28.85
N LEU A 434 -6.14 4.35 -30.11
CA LEU A 434 -7.31 3.67 -30.67
C LEU A 434 -6.89 2.30 -31.18
N THR A 435 -7.69 1.30 -30.84
CA THR A 435 -7.60 -0.05 -31.40
C THR A 435 -8.17 -0.06 -32.85
N PRO A 436 -7.97 -1.14 -33.64
CA PRO A 436 -8.46 -1.19 -35.02
C PRO A 436 -9.96 -0.90 -35.10
N GLY A 437 -10.38 -0.17 -36.13
CA GLY A 437 -11.77 0.31 -36.26
C GLY A 437 -12.06 1.64 -35.53
N ASP A 438 -11.02 2.38 -35.15
CA ASP A 438 -11.11 3.68 -34.46
C ASP A 438 -11.88 3.59 -33.13
N ARG A 439 -11.63 2.51 -32.39
CA ARG A 439 -12.29 2.23 -31.11
C ARG A 439 -11.39 2.62 -29.96
N SER A 440 -11.85 3.52 -29.10
CA SER A 440 -11.16 3.84 -27.86
C SER A 440 -11.52 2.83 -26.78
N ILE A 441 -10.51 2.39 -26.03
CA ILE A 441 -10.68 1.59 -24.83
C ILE A 441 -10.64 2.42 -23.54
N GLN A 442 -10.30 3.71 -23.64
CA GLN A 442 -10.19 4.62 -22.49
C GLN A 442 -11.51 4.65 -21.68
N GLY A 443 -11.45 4.21 -20.43
CA GLY A 443 -12.60 4.11 -19.52
C GLY A 443 -13.59 2.97 -19.83
N VAL A 444 -13.30 2.12 -20.82
CA VAL A 444 -14.19 1.04 -21.30
C VAL A 444 -13.56 -0.34 -21.14
N GLY A 445 -12.28 -0.49 -21.52
CA GLY A 445 -11.59 -1.77 -21.59
C GLY A 445 -11.92 -2.60 -22.84
N ILE A 446 -11.27 -3.75 -22.95
CA ILE A 446 -11.54 -4.82 -23.90
C ILE A 446 -12.57 -5.76 -23.27
N VAL A 447 -13.75 -5.83 -23.86
CA VAL A 447 -14.78 -6.80 -23.50
C VAL A 447 -14.37 -8.17 -24.07
N PRO A 448 -14.31 -9.26 -23.29
CA PRO A 448 -14.01 -10.58 -23.81
C PRO A 448 -15.15 -11.12 -24.70
N ASP A 449 -14.83 -12.05 -25.61
CA ASP A 449 -15.84 -12.76 -26.40
C ASP A 449 -16.55 -13.82 -25.57
N VAL A 450 -15.78 -14.49 -24.69
CA VAL A 450 -16.28 -15.40 -23.65
C VAL A 450 -15.98 -14.79 -22.29
N ALA A 451 -16.98 -14.13 -21.70
CA ALA A 451 -16.87 -13.56 -20.35
C ALA A 451 -16.99 -14.68 -19.30
N LEU A 452 -16.02 -14.75 -18.40
CA LEU A 452 -15.99 -15.70 -17.30
C LEU A 452 -16.39 -15.00 -16.00
N ALA A 453 -17.20 -15.67 -15.17
CA ALA A 453 -17.56 -15.17 -13.86
C ALA A 453 -17.22 -16.24 -12.81
N ARG A 454 -16.16 -15.99 -12.05
CA ARG A 454 -15.70 -16.92 -11.01
C ARG A 454 -16.68 -16.93 -9.85
N GLN A 455 -17.04 -18.11 -9.39
CA GLN A 455 -17.91 -18.33 -8.23
C GLN A 455 -17.18 -19.10 -7.15
N PHE A 456 -17.40 -18.76 -5.89
CA PHE A 456 -16.83 -19.43 -4.74
C PHE A 456 -17.95 -19.88 -3.80
N VAL A 457 -17.94 -21.16 -3.45
CA VAL A 457 -18.84 -21.74 -2.46
C VAL A 457 -17.96 -22.49 -1.45
N PRO A 458 -18.04 -22.14 -0.15
CA PRO A 458 -17.24 -22.80 0.86
C PRO A 458 -17.71 -24.24 1.07
N ALA A 459 -16.86 -25.07 1.67
CA ALA A 459 -17.22 -26.47 1.93
C ALA A 459 -18.31 -26.59 3.00
N ASP A 460 -18.21 -25.72 4.03
CA ASP A 460 -19.12 -25.58 5.17
C ASP A 460 -19.49 -24.09 5.30
N ASN A 461 -20.34 -23.72 6.27
CA ASN A 461 -20.74 -22.32 6.52
C ASN A 461 -20.83 -22.06 8.03
N ASP A 462 -19.74 -22.38 8.72
CA ASP A 462 -19.69 -22.45 10.18
C ASP A 462 -18.97 -21.24 10.80
N GLY A 463 -18.36 -20.37 9.98
CA GLY A 463 -17.64 -19.19 10.45
C GLY A 463 -17.24 -18.19 9.35
N PRO A 464 -16.63 -17.06 9.74
CA PRO A 464 -16.24 -15.96 8.85
C PRO A 464 -15.15 -16.33 7.82
N GLU A 465 -14.44 -17.44 8.02
CA GLU A 465 -13.52 -17.99 7.04
C GLU A 465 -14.23 -18.59 5.80
N ASP A 466 -15.52 -18.93 5.93
CA ASP A 466 -16.35 -19.56 4.91
C ASP A 466 -17.13 -18.52 4.10
N PHE A 467 -16.43 -17.70 3.31
CA PHE A 467 -17.11 -16.71 2.48
C PHE A 467 -17.77 -17.35 1.25
N LEU A 468 -18.82 -16.73 0.72
CA LEU A 468 -19.54 -17.18 -0.48
C LEU A 468 -19.61 -16.04 -1.50
N ARG A 469 -19.46 -16.37 -2.79
CA ARG A 469 -19.47 -15.40 -3.89
C ARG A 469 -20.07 -16.02 -5.15
N LEU A 470 -21.28 -15.64 -5.56
CA LEU A 470 -21.89 -16.11 -6.81
C LEU A 470 -21.95 -15.02 -7.88
N LEU A 471 -21.91 -13.76 -7.46
CA LEU A 471 -21.96 -12.59 -8.31
C LEU A 471 -20.58 -11.92 -8.40
N PRO A 472 -20.27 -11.26 -9.53
CA PRO A 472 -19.10 -10.41 -9.60
C PRO A 472 -19.21 -9.27 -8.58
N PRO A 473 -18.07 -8.74 -8.07
CA PRO A 473 -18.05 -7.54 -7.22
C PRO A 473 -18.84 -6.38 -7.85
N THR A 474 -19.57 -5.61 -7.03
CA THR A 474 -20.31 -4.43 -7.51
C THR A 474 -19.34 -3.33 -7.89
N ARG A 475 -18.21 -3.28 -7.18
CA ARG A 475 -17.07 -2.41 -7.45
C ARG A 475 -15.99 -3.24 -8.14
N SER A 476 -15.96 -3.18 -9.47
CA SER A 476 -14.80 -3.62 -10.24
C SER A 476 -13.89 -2.42 -10.47
N TRP A 477 -12.63 -2.52 -10.10
CA TRP A 477 -11.71 -1.39 -10.18
C TRP A 477 -11.18 -1.21 -11.62
N GLY A 478 -11.48 -0.08 -12.27
CA GLY A 478 -11.08 0.22 -13.64
C GLY A 478 -10.69 1.68 -13.86
N GLU A 479 -10.22 2.02 -15.08
CA GLU A 479 -9.79 3.39 -15.43
C GLU A 479 -10.90 4.43 -15.18
N LYS A 480 -12.17 4.08 -15.40
CA LYS A 480 -13.32 4.98 -15.20
C LYS A 480 -13.56 5.36 -13.74
N ASP A 481 -13.04 4.56 -12.81
CA ASP A 481 -13.22 4.74 -11.37
C ASP A 481 -12.11 5.61 -10.78
N LEU A 482 -11.07 5.93 -11.58
CA LEU A 482 -10.04 6.89 -11.23
C LEU A 482 -10.56 8.33 -11.30
N ASP A 483 -10.17 9.13 -10.30
CA ASP A 483 -10.39 10.56 -10.31
C ASP A 483 -9.66 11.20 -11.49
N ALA A 484 -10.30 12.19 -12.12
CA ALA A 484 -9.78 12.89 -13.29
C ALA A 484 -9.39 12.00 -14.50
N HIS A 485 -9.88 10.75 -14.60
CA HIS A 485 -9.59 9.90 -15.76
C HIS A 485 -9.93 10.61 -17.09
N LEU A 486 -9.17 10.27 -18.14
CA LEU A 486 -9.42 10.82 -19.47
C LEU A 486 -10.66 10.19 -20.09
N THR A 487 -11.34 10.94 -20.94
CA THR A 487 -12.45 10.44 -21.75
C THR A 487 -12.08 10.49 -23.23
N SER A 488 -12.82 9.76 -24.06
CA SER A 488 -12.61 9.75 -25.51
C SER A 488 -13.94 9.81 -26.24
N SER A 489 -14.03 10.64 -27.28
CA SER A 489 -15.18 10.68 -28.19
C SER A 489 -15.32 9.41 -29.04
N PHE A 490 -14.25 8.60 -29.12
CA PHE A 490 -14.23 7.31 -29.79
C PHE A 490 -14.60 6.14 -28.86
N ALA A 491 -14.89 6.41 -27.58
CA ALA A 491 -15.31 5.39 -26.63
C ALA A 491 -16.77 5.02 -26.87
N LYS A 492 -17.04 3.72 -26.99
CA LYS A 492 -18.39 3.16 -27.08
C LYS A 492 -18.47 1.93 -26.19
N ASP A 493 -19.16 2.05 -25.06
CA ASP A 493 -19.41 0.92 -24.15
C ASP A 493 -20.69 0.18 -24.57
N THR A 494 -20.68 -0.34 -25.80
CA THR A 494 -21.80 -1.11 -26.37
C THR A 494 -21.45 -2.56 -26.64
N ASP A 495 -20.17 -2.92 -26.49
CA ASP A 495 -19.74 -4.30 -26.67
C ASP A 495 -20.28 -5.17 -25.54
N GLN A 496 -20.87 -6.30 -25.93
CA GLN A 496 -21.30 -7.34 -25.03
C GLN A 496 -20.54 -8.63 -25.38
N PRO A 497 -20.27 -9.49 -24.39
CA PRO A 497 -19.68 -10.79 -24.67
C PRO A 497 -20.63 -11.61 -25.56
N SER A 498 -20.05 -12.46 -26.42
CA SER A 498 -20.84 -13.41 -27.22
C SER A 498 -21.40 -14.52 -26.33
N TYR A 499 -20.66 -14.87 -25.28
CA TYR A 499 -21.06 -15.84 -24.28
C TYR A 499 -20.60 -15.39 -22.90
N GLU A 500 -21.42 -15.68 -21.90
CA GLU A 500 -21.01 -15.66 -20.51
C GLU A 500 -20.84 -17.10 -20.01
N LEU A 501 -19.96 -17.34 -19.06
CA LEU A 501 -19.78 -18.65 -18.43
C LEU A 501 -19.38 -18.45 -16.96
N PRO A 502 -20.36 -18.47 -16.05
CA PRO A 502 -20.08 -18.65 -14.64
C PRO A 502 -19.44 -20.02 -14.41
N PHE A 503 -18.46 -20.09 -13.51
CA PHE A 503 -17.81 -21.34 -13.16
C PHE A 503 -17.49 -21.39 -11.67
N LEU A 504 -17.57 -22.58 -11.08
CA LEU A 504 -17.20 -22.78 -9.69
C LEU A 504 -15.67 -22.88 -9.60
N TYR A 505 -15.05 -22.01 -8.81
CA TYR A 505 -13.63 -22.05 -8.55
C TYR A 505 -13.27 -23.34 -7.81
N GLU A 506 -12.40 -24.13 -8.44
CA GLU A 506 -11.75 -25.28 -7.85
C GLU A 506 -10.25 -24.98 -7.81
N LYS A 507 -9.63 -25.13 -6.64
CA LYS A 507 -8.20 -24.86 -6.49
C LYS A 507 -7.38 -25.73 -7.46
N PRO A 508 -6.54 -25.14 -8.33
CA PRO A 508 -5.69 -25.90 -9.25
C PRO A 508 -4.74 -26.85 -8.51
N LYS A 509 -4.48 -28.03 -9.07
CA LYS A 509 -3.63 -29.07 -8.44
C LYS A 509 -2.16 -28.66 -8.31
N ASP A 510 -1.72 -27.81 -9.22
CA ASP A 510 -0.38 -27.25 -9.31
C ASP A 510 -0.17 -26.03 -8.39
N ARG A 511 -1.24 -25.51 -7.77
CA ARG A 511 -1.15 -24.44 -6.77
C ARG A 511 -0.78 -25.01 -5.39
N PRO A 512 0.13 -24.37 -4.61
CA PRO A 512 0.52 -24.84 -3.28
C PRO A 512 -0.69 -25.02 -2.35
N ALA A 513 -0.69 -26.09 -1.53
CA ALA A 513 -1.83 -26.47 -0.69
C ALA A 513 -2.29 -25.37 0.29
N ASP A 514 -1.39 -24.51 0.71
CA ASP A 514 -1.58 -23.38 1.63
C ASP A 514 -1.87 -22.04 0.94
N ALA A 515 -1.78 -21.95 -0.40
CA ALA A 515 -2.08 -20.70 -1.10
C ALA A 515 -3.59 -20.34 -1.02
N PRO A 516 -3.95 -19.08 -0.72
CA PRO A 516 -5.35 -18.64 -0.75
C PRO A 516 -5.92 -18.71 -2.18
N PRO A 517 -7.26 -18.70 -2.33
CA PRO A 517 -7.90 -18.51 -3.63
C PRO A 517 -7.39 -17.22 -4.28
N PRO A 518 -7.09 -17.21 -5.59
CA PRO A 518 -6.78 -15.98 -6.30
C PRO A 518 -8.05 -15.12 -6.38
N THR A 519 -7.91 -13.81 -6.20
CA THR A 519 -8.93 -12.84 -6.63
C THR A 519 -8.72 -12.52 -8.11
N ASP A 520 -9.60 -11.72 -8.71
CA ASP A 520 -9.41 -11.25 -10.10
C ASP A 520 -8.20 -10.31 -10.24
N ASP A 521 -7.79 -9.68 -9.13
CA ASP A 521 -6.66 -8.75 -9.04
C ASP A 521 -5.36 -9.44 -8.53
N ASP A 522 -5.46 -10.60 -7.86
CA ASP A 522 -4.35 -11.33 -7.21
C ASP A 522 -3.81 -12.53 -8.01
N ASP A 523 -3.50 -12.36 -9.31
CA ASP A 523 -2.70 -13.37 -10.02
C ASP A 523 -1.27 -12.89 -10.38
N PRO A 524 -0.41 -12.64 -9.37
CA PRO A 524 1.01 -12.37 -9.59
C PRO A 524 1.84 -13.66 -9.70
N ASP A 525 1.22 -14.85 -9.73
CA ASP A 525 1.98 -16.07 -9.94
C ASP A 525 2.51 -16.06 -11.38
N ASP A 526 3.79 -15.78 -11.45
CA ASP A 526 4.58 -15.66 -12.67
C ASP A 526 4.65 -17.02 -13.43
N ASP A 527 4.30 -18.12 -12.77
CA ASP A 527 4.31 -19.48 -13.30
C ASP A 527 3.05 -19.77 -14.15
N ILE A 528 3.15 -20.72 -15.08
CA ILE A 528 2.01 -21.16 -15.90
C ILE A 528 1.18 -22.15 -15.08
N VAL A 529 -0.04 -21.74 -14.72
CA VAL A 529 -1.01 -22.53 -13.93
C VAL A 529 -2.08 -23.13 -14.84
N MET A 530 -2.43 -24.41 -14.63
CA MET A 530 -3.52 -25.09 -15.35
C MET A 530 -4.86 -24.89 -14.63
N ASP A 531 -5.30 -23.64 -14.55
CA ASP A 531 -6.61 -23.25 -14.01
C ASP A 531 -7.77 -23.47 -15.00
N PHE A 532 -8.99 -23.12 -14.59
CA PHE A 532 -10.19 -23.31 -15.40
C PHE A 532 -10.10 -22.54 -16.72
N GLU A 533 -9.64 -21.30 -16.67
CA GLU A 533 -9.50 -20.38 -17.78
C GLU A 533 -8.51 -20.91 -18.82
N THR A 534 -7.35 -21.40 -18.37
CA THR A 534 -6.33 -22.02 -19.22
C THR A 534 -6.82 -23.31 -19.85
N VAL A 535 -7.50 -24.17 -19.07
CA VAL A 535 -8.07 -25.42 -19.57
C VAL A 535 -9.17 -25.13 -20.60
N LEU A 536 -10.05 -24.16 -20.33
CA LEU A 536 -11.09 -23.75 -21.27
C LEU A 536 -10.49 -23.20 -22.57
N ALA A 537 -9.48 -22.32 -22.48
CA ALA A 537 -8.79 -21.79 -23.66
C ALA A 537 -8.14 -22.89 -24.51
N ARG A 538 -7.50 -23.87 -23.86
CA ARG A 538 -6.94 -25.05 -24.53
C ARG A 538 -8.03 -25.84 -25.25
N ASP A 539 -9.12 -26.17 -24.55
CA ASP A 539 -10.21 -26.97 -25.10
C ASP A 539 -10.90 -26.25 -26.26
N LEU A 540 -11.06 -24.92 -26.18
CA LEU A 540 -11.56 -24.08 -27.26
C LEU A 540 -10.65 -24.17 -28.51
N LEU A 541 -9.32 -24.15 -28.34
CA LEU A 541 -8.39 -24.28 -29.46
C LEU A 541 -8.42 -25.67 -30.10
N VAL A 542 -8.51 -26.72 -29.28
CA VAL A 542 -8.58 -28.11 -29.77
C VAL A 542 -9.90 -28.36 -30.53
N GLU A 543 -11.01 -27.76 -30.09
CA GLU A 543 -12.34 -27.95 -30.69
C GLU A 543 -12.68 -26.93 -31.79
N ALA A 544 -11.98 -25.79 -31.88
CA ALA A 544 -12.34 -24.69 -32.79
C ALA A 544 -12.40 -25.10 -34.26
N GLY A 545 -11.43 -25.91 -34.72
CA GLY A 545 -11.30 -26.31 -36.13
C GLY A 545 -11.21 -25.15 -37.14
N ALA A 546 -10.95 -23.93 -36.66
CA ALA A 546 -10.90 -22.68 -37.42
C ALA A 546 -9.86 -21.74 -36.80
N ASP A 547 -9.25 -20.89 -37.61
CA ASP A 547 -8.13 -20.00 -37.26
C ASP A 547 -8.50 -18.50 -37.18
N ASP A 548 -9.73 -18.13 -37.58
CA ASP A 548 -10.30 -16.78 -37.45
C ASP A 548 -11.31 -16.64 -36.30
N ARG A 549 -11.39 -15.45 -35.70
CA ARG A 549 -12.22 -15.17 -34.51
C ARG A 549 -13.71 -15.42 -34.75
N PRO A 550 -14.38 -14.90 -35.81
CA PRO A 550 -15.81 -15.17 -36.04
C PRO A 550 -16.15 -16.67 -36.10
N ALA A 551 -15.31 -17.47 -36.77
CA ALA A 551 -15.49 -18.92 -36.83
C ALA A 551 -15.26 -19.58 -35.45
N MET A 552 -14.22 -19.17 -34.72
CA MET A 552 -13.94 -19.64 -33.36
C MET A 552 -15.10 -19.35 -32.39
N ILE A 553 -15.70 -18.16 -32.45
CA ILE A 553 -16.89 -17.81 -31.65
C ILE A 553 -18.03 -18.79 -31.94
N LYS A 554 -18.30 -19.07 -33.21
CA LYS A 554 -19.36 -20.00 -33.61
C LYS A 554 -19.06 -21.44 -33.13
N ALA A 555 -17.81 -21.88 -33.25
CA ALA A 555 -17.38 -23.21 -32.81
C ALA A 555 -17.47 -23.37 -31.28
N ALA A 556 -17.17 -22.31 -30.53
CA ALA A 556 -17.19 -22.29 -29.06
C ALA A 556 -18.57 -22.59 -28.46
N ARG A 557 -19.66 -22.33 -29.18
CA ARG A 557 -21.04 -22.45 -28.67
C ARG A 557 -21.33 -23.81 -28.03
N ALA A 558 -20.93 -24.89 -28.68
CA ALA A 558 -21.22 -26.25 -28.22
C ALA A 558 -20.47 -26.56 -26.91
N LEU A 559 -19.17 -26.24 -26.87
CA LEU A 559 -18.33 -26.42 -25.70
C LEU A 559 -18.80 -25.57 -24.52
N ILE A 560 -19.08 -24.28 -24.74
CA ILE A 560 -19.53 -23.37 -23.68
C ILE A 560 -20.88 -23.81 -23.12
N THR A 561 -21.82 -24.23 -23.97
CA THR A 561 -23.13 -24.74 -23.52
C THR A 561 -22.95 -26.01 -22.67
N LYS A 562 -22.12 -26.95 -23.13
CA LYS A 562 -21.78 -28.16 -22.37
C LYS A 562 -21.13 -27.83 -21.03
N ARG A 563 -20.18 -26.89 -21.01
CA ARG A 563 -19.47 -26.48 -19.79
C ARG A 563 -20.39 -25.77 -18.81
N ARG A 564 -21.25 -24.88 -19.28
CA ARG A 564 -22.27 -24.20 -18.46
C ARG A 564 -23.16 -25.20 -17.72
N VAL A 565 -23.68 -26.22 -18.41
CA VAL A 565 -24.53 -27.24 -17.78
C VAL A 565 -23.75 -28.00 -16.68
N ALA A 566 -22.48 -28.32 -16.93
CA ALA A 566 -21.63 -28.98 -15.95
C ALA A 566 -21.36 -28.09 -14.72
N GLU A 567 -21.02 -26.82 -14.94
CA GLU A 567 -20.73 -25.86 -13.87
C GLU A 567 -21.98 -25.49 -13.06
N GLU A 568 -23.15 -25.36 -13.70
CA GLU A 568 -24.43 -25.19 -12.99
C GLU A 568 -24.77 -26.41 -12.11
N ALA A 569 -24.50 -27.63 -12.59
CA ALA A 569 -24.70 -28.84 -11.80
C ALA A 569 -23.74 -28.91 -10.61
N LYS A 570 -22.46 -28.52 -10.80
CA LYS A 570 -21.47 -28.41 -9.71
C LYS A 570 -21.89 -27.37 -8.68
N LEU A 571 -22.30 -26.18 -9.12
CA LEU A 571 -22.77 -25.12 -8.23
C LEU A 571 -23.97 -25.59 -7.41
N GLY A 572 -24.97 -26.20 -8.05
CA GLY A 572 -26.14 -26.75 -7.36
C GLY A 572 -25.77 -27.83 -6.34
N ALA A 573 -24.81 -28.69 -6.65
CA ALA A 573 -24.30 -29.70 -5.72
C ALA A 573 -23.53 -29.07 -4.55
N ALA A 574 -22.73 -28.03 -4.79
CA ALA A 574 -22.00 -27.30 -3.74
C ALA A 574 -22.95 -26.58 -2.79
N LEU A 575 -23.90 -25.80 -3.32
CA LEU A 575 -24.94 -25.12 -2.54
C LEU A 575 -25.86 -26.11 -1.81
N GLY A 576 -26.14 -27.27 -2.41
CA GLY A 576 -26.91 -28.34 -1.78
C GLY A 576 -26.26 -28.88 -0.50
N LYS A 577 -24.92 -28.89 -0.40
CA LYS A 577 -24.21 -29.25 0.84
C LYS A 577 -24.45 -28.23 1.95
N LEU A 578 -24.67 -26.96 1.59
CA LEU A 578 -25.05 -25.88 2.50
C LEU A 578 -26.57 -25.83 2.76
N GLY A 579 -27.34 -26.83 2.28
CA GLY A 579 -28.80 -26.89 2.46
C GLY A 579 -29.61 -25.98 1.54
N VAL A 580 -28.98 -25.42 0.50
CA VAL A 580 -29.60 -24.48 -0.45
C VAL A 580 -30.04 -25.22 -1.72
N ASP A 581 -31.34 -25.16 -2.03
CA ASP A 581 -31.89 -25.62 -3.31
C ASP A 581 -31.73 -24.51 -4.37
N TRP A 582 -30.77 -24.66 -5.28
CA TRP A 582 -30.45 -23.69 -6.33
C TRP A 582 -31.08 -23.99 -7.71
N SER A 583 -32.18 -24.76 -7.71
CA SER A 583 -32.87 -25.12 -8.95
C SER A 583 -33.35 -23.89 -9.74
N ALA A 584 -33.23 -23.97 -11.07
CA ALA A 584 -33.77 -22.98 -11.98
C ALA A 584 -35.31 -23.09 -12.04
N PRO A 585 -36.04 -21.99 -12.31
CA PRO A 585 -37.47 -22.06 -12.56
C PRO A 585 -37.76 -22.93 -13.79
N PRO A 586 -38.83 -23.74 -13.77
CA PRO A 586 -39.24 -24.51 -14.95
C PRO A 586 -39.70 -23.55 -16.07
N ALA A 587 -39.60 -23.99 -17.32
CA ALA A 587 -40.04 -23.21 -18.48
C ALA A 587 -41.56 -22.95 -18.51
N THR A 588 -42.33 -23.69 -17.73
CA THR A 588 -43.78 -23.49 -17.60
C THR A 588 -44.11 -22.24 -16.79
N ALA A 589 -45.16 -21.53 -17.21
CA ALA A 589 -45.72 -20.43 -16.45
C ALA A 589 -46.21 -20.92 -15.08
N GLU A 590 -45.80 -20.24 -14.03
CA GLU A 590 -46.23 -20.48 -12.65
C GLU A 590 -46.73 -19.14 -12.09
N PRO A 591 -47.63 -19.14 -11.09
CA PRO A 591 -48.04 -17.91 -10.42
C PRO A 591 -46.82 -17.16 -9.85
N PRO A 592 -46.87 -15.82 -9.75
CA PRO A 592 -45.76 -15.07 -9.18
C PRO A 592 -45.59 -15.35 -7.67
N ALA A 593 -44.35 -15.32 -7.20
CA ALA A 593 -44.03 -15.31 -5.78
C ALA A 593 -44.36 -13.94 -5.16
N LYS A 594 -44.61 -13.91 -3.85
CA LYS A 594 -44.74 -12.66 -3.08
C LYS A 594 -43.85 -12.77 -1.85
N LEU A 595 -42.74 -12.02 -1.87
CA LEU A 595 -41.67 -12.16 -0.89
C LEU A 595 -41.75 -11.07 0.20
N THR A 596 -41.37 -11.44 1.41
CA THR A 596 -40.99 -10.51 2.49
C THR A 596 -39.66 -10.95 3.05
N ALA A 597 -38.76 -10.01 3.30
CA ALA A 597 -37.42 -10.32 3.74
C ALA A 597 -36.99 -9.41 4.90
N THR A 598 -36.27 -9.98 5.85
CA THR A 598 -35.62 -9.25 6.94
C THR A 598 -34.20 -9.78 7.12
N VAL A 599 -33.30 -8.92 7.59
CA VAL A 599 -31.93 -9.31 7.98
C VAL A 599 -31.72 -8.90 9.42
N ALA A 600 -31.10 -9.79 10.19
CA ALA A 600 -30.77 -9.55 11.59
C ALA A 600 -29.35 -10.04 11.90
N LEU A 601 -28.69 -9.33 12.82
CA LEU A 601 -27.47 -9.79 13.46
C LEU A 601 -27.82 -10.54 14.74
N ASP A 602 -27.04 -11.56 15.09
CA ASP A 602 -27.17 -12.29 16.35
C ASP A 602 -26.74 -11.45 17.58
N GLN A 603 -26.06 -10.33 17.36
CA GLN A 603 -25.57 -9.40 18.38
C GLN A 603 -26.19 -8.01 18.19
N PRO A 604 -27.06 -7.53 19.13
CA PRO A 604 -27.80 -6.28 18.98
C PRO A 604 -27.05 -5.02 19.49
N GLY A 605 -25.90 -5.18 20.16
CA GLY A 605 -25.11 -4.08 20.71
C GLY A 605 -23.91 -3.74 19.84
N PRO A 606 -23.11 -2.72 20.23
CA PRO A 606 -21.86 -2.44 19.55
C PRO A 606 -20.95 -3.67 19.52
N LEU A 607 -20.47 -4.03 18.34
CA LEU A 607 -19.63 -5.18 18.12
C LEU A 607 -18.22 -4.89 18.65
N ALA A 608 -17.64 -5.86 19.38
CA ALA A 608 -16.28 -5.76 19.86
C ALA A 608 -15.28 -6.14 18.76
N PRO A 609 -14.04 -5.61 18.78
CA PRO A 609 -12.99 -6.06 17.88
C PRO A 609 -12.72 -7.57 18.02
N GLY A 610 -12.57 -8.27 16.91
CA GLY A 610 -12.47 -9.73 16.85
C GLY A 610 -13.79 -10.48 17.03
N ALA A 611 -14.93 -9.79 17.16
CA ALA A 611 -16.23 -10.46 17.22
C ALA A 611 -16.55 -11.15 15.90
N LYS A 612 -16.95 -12.42 15.98
CA LYS A 612 -17.56 -13.15 14.87
C LYS A 612 -19.07 -12.99 14.98
N VAL A 613 -19.71 -12.46 13.94
CA VAL A 613 -21.11 -12.05 13.95
C VAL A 613 -21.87 -12.78 12.86
N ALA A 614 -23.00 -13.38 13.22
CA ALA A 614 -23.88 -14.03 12.27
C ALA A 614 -24.89 -13.02 11.71
N MET A 615 -24.88 -12.82 10.40
CA MET A 615 -25.87 -12.04 9.67
C MET A 615 -26.84 -13.00 8.98
N THR A 616 -28.09 -13.02 9.45
CA THR A 616 -29.11 -13.97 8.98
C THR A 616 -30.21 -13.26 8.22
N ALA A 617 -30.36 -13.63 6.94
CA ALA A 617 -31.53 -13.27 6.15
C ALA A 617 -32.66 -14.28 6.40
N THR A 618 -33.87 -13.76 6.56
CA THR A 618 -35.12 -14.54 6.62
C THR A 618 -36.03 -14.10 5.49
N VAL A 619 -36.43 -15.03 4.62
CA VAL A 619 -37.33 -14.77 3.50
C VAL A 619 -38.55 -15.67 3.58
N THR A 620 -39.72 -15.06 3.51
CA THR A 620 -41.02 -15.74 3.47
C THR A 620 -41.68 -15.51 2.12
N ASN A 621 -42.20 -16.57 1.51
CA ASN A 621 -43.02 -16.48 0.31
C ASN A 621 -44.50 -16.66 0.65
N SER A 622 -45.26 -15.57 0.66
CA SER A 622 -46.71 -15.59 0.85
C SER A 622 -47.49 -15.66 -0.48
N GLY A 623 -46.79 -15.85 -1.60
CA GLY A 623 -47.38 -15.93 -2.94
C GLY A 623 -47.94 -17.32 -3.25
N ALA A 624 -48.64 -17.42 -4.39
CA ALA A 624 -49.22 -18.69 -4.83
C ALA A 624 -48.23 -19.57 -5.61
N GLY A 625 -47.13 -19.01 -6.12
CA GLY A 625 -46.10 -19.76 -6.83
C GLY A 625 -44.73 -19.73 -6.13
N PRO A 626 -43.86 -20.72 -6.43
CA PRO A 626 -42.53 -20.81 -5.84
C PRO A 626 -41.60 -19.68 -6.33
N ALA A 627 -40.71 -19.23 -5.44
CA ALA A 627 -39.59 -18.36 -5.78
C ALA A 627 -38.33 -19.20 -5.99
N TYR A 628 -37.51 -18.86 -6.99
CA TYR A 628 -36.29 -19.61 -7.33
C TYR A 628 -35.05 -18.73 -7.26
N ARG A 629 -33.94 -19.33 -6.82
CA ARG A 629 -32.61 -18.68 -6.69
C ARG A 629 -32.69 -17.33 -5.97
N VAL A 630 -33.50 -17.28 -4.91
CA VAL A 630 -33.62 -16.10 -4.06
C VAL A 630 -32.27 -15.88 -3.38
N HIS A 631 -31.74 -14.67 -3.49
CA HIS A 631 -30.54 -14.26 -2.79
C HIS A 631 -30.62 -12.77 -2.45
N LEU A 632 -29.89 -12.39 -1.41
CA LEU A 632 -29.69 -11.00 -1.02
C LEU A 632 -28.22 -10.65 -1.17
N ARG A 633 -27.95 -9.40 -1.53
CA ARG A 633 -26.60 -8.81 -1.52
C ARG A 633 -26.58 -7.59 -0.62
N THR A 634 -25.60 -7.49 0.26
CA THR A 634 -25.42 -6.30 1.12
C THR A 634 -24.74 -5.17 0.35
N HIS A 635 -25.07 -3.94 0.73
CA HIS A 635 -24.41 -2.72 0.31
C HIS A 635 -24.06 -1.87 1.52
N ALA A 636 -22.79 -1.48 1.64
CA ALA A 636 -22.26 -0.63 2.71
C ALA A 636 -21.12 0.28 2.22
N ASP A 637 -20.85 1.36 2.94
CA ASP A 637 -19.69 2.22 2.66
C ASP A 637 -18.37 1.52 2.96
N ASP A 638 -18.38 0.52 3.85
CA ASP A 638 -17.22 -0.24 4.30
C ASP A 638 -17.18 -1.64 3.71
N GLY A 639 -16.02 -2.03 3.20
CA GLY A 639 -15.82 -3.33 2.56
C GLY A 639 -15.96 -4.54 3.49
N ILE A 640 -15.97 -4.36 4.82
CA ILE A 640 -16.22 -5.46 5.77
C ILE A 640 -17.67 -5.99 5.66
N PHE A 641 -18.61 -5.13 5.25
CA PHE A 641 -20.04 -5.47 5.15
C PHE A 641 -20.61 -5.29 3.74
N ASP A 642 -19.80 -4.79 2.79
CA ASP A 642 -20.23 -4.61 1.41
C ASP A 642 -20.15 -5.94 0.65
N ASP A 643 -21.06 -6.14 -0.29
CA ASP A 643 -21.02 -7.26 -1.22
C ASP A 643 -21.19 -8.67 -0.61
N ASP A 644 -21.55 -8.84 0.66
CA ASP A 644 -21.86 -10.16 1.22
C ASP A 644 -23.15 -10.73 0.61
N GLU A 645 -23.12 -12.03 0.28
CA GLU A 645 -24.23 -12.73 -0.37
C GLU A 645 -24.94 -13.68 0.60
N LEU A 646 -26.26 -13.50 0.76
CA LEU A 646 -27.12 -14.40 1.53
C LEU A 646 -28.00 -15.24 0.60
N VAL A 647 -27.61 -16.50 0.38
CA VAL A 647 -28.16 -17.36 -0.69
C VAL A 647 -29.29 -18.25 -0.18
N ILE A 648 -30.53 -17.75 -0.27
CA ILE A 648 -31.73 -18.43 0.23
C ILE A 648 -32.14 -19.64 -0.64
N GLY A 649 -31.99 -19.54 -1.96
CA GLY A 649 -32.38 -20.58 -2.91
C GLY A 649 -33.90 -20.61 -3.18
N LYS A 650 -34.46 -21.82 -3.31
CA LYS A 650 -35.88 -22.02 -3.60
C LYS A 650 -36.76 -21.84 -2.36
N VAL A 651 -37.82 -21.03 -2.47
CA VAL A 651 -38.81 -20.79 -1.42
C VAL A 651 -40.21 -21.13 -1.92
N ALA A 652 -40.76 -22.25 -1.45
CA ALA A 652 -42.10 -22.71 -1.82
C ALA A 652 -43.21 -21.77 -1.29
N PRO A 653 -44.42 -21.80 -1.87
CA PRO A 653 -45.59 -21.08 -1.33
C PRO A 653 -45.82 -21.40 0.15
N GLY A 654 -45.97 -20.36 0.97
CA GLY A 654 -46.15 -20.47 2.42
C GLY A 654 -44.88 -20.83 3.21
N GLN A 655 -43.74 -21.02 2.55
CA GLN A 655 -42.48 -21.37 3.20
C GLN A 655 -41.72 -20.13 3.66
N THR A 656 -41.04 -20.28 4.79
CA THR A 656 -39.97 -19.38 5.25
C THR A 656 -38.64 -20.12 5.17
N ARG A 657 -37.62 -19.47 4.63
CA ARG A 657 -36.24 -19.96 4.57
C ARG A 657 -35.31 -18.92 5.16
N THR A 658 -34.18 -19.39 5.67
CA THR A 658 -33.13 -18.55 6.22
C THR A 658 -31.79 -18.93 5.62
N PHE A 659 -30.89 -17.97 5.54
CA PHE A 659 -29.48 -18.20 5.24
C PHE A 659 -28.65 -17.26 6.11
N THR A 660 -27.57 -17.77 6.67
CA THR A 660 -26.66 -17.02 7.54
C THR A 660 -25.33 -16.88 6.84
N THR A 661 -24.77 -15.67 6.84
CA THR A 661 -23.36 -15.41 6.52
C THR A 661 -22.67 -14.87 7.76
N TRP A 662 -21.34 -14.91 7.77
CA TRP A 662 -20.53 -14.56 8.93
C TRP A 662 -19.60 -13.40 8.62
N VAL A 663 -19.51 -12.46 9.56
CA VAL A 663 -18.58 -11.33 9.47
C VAL A 663 -17.66 -11.35 10.69
N GLU A 664 -16.35 -11.22 10.49
CA GLU A 664 -15.39 -11.04 11.59
C GLU A 664 -14.98 -9.57 11.66
N VAL A 665 -15.30 -8.92 12.78
CA VAL A 665 -14.83 -7.56 13.06
C VAL A 665 -13.31 -7.60 13.23
N PRO A 666 -12.52 -6.80 12.49
CA PRO A 666 -11.08 -6.76 12.65
C PRO A 666 -10.65 -6.44 14.09
N LYS A 667 -9.54 -7.00 14.54
CA LYS A 667 -9.03 -6.75 15.91
C LYS A 667 -8.53 -5.31 16.10
N ASP A 668 -8.13 -4.68 15.01
CA ASP A 668 -7.74 -3.28 14.91
C ASP A 668 -8.92 -2.36 14.54
N ALA A 669 -10.16 -2.87 14.57
CA ALA A 669 -11.33 -2.07 14.23
C ALA A 669 -11.39 -0.77 15.05
N ILE A 670 -11.79 0.30 14.37
CA ILE A 670 -11.99 1.61 14.96
C ILE A 670 -13.47 1.81 15.29
N ARG A 671 -13.74 2.76 16.18
CA ARG A 671 -15.11 3.08 16.58
C ARG A 671 -15.87 3.72 15.42
N ARG A 672 -17.02 3.13 15.08
CA ARG A 672 -17.81 3.50 13.89
C ARG A 672 -19.25 3.02 13.96
N VAL A 673 -20.09 3.58 13.08
CA VAL A 673 -21.43 3.09 12.75
C VAL A 673 -21.50 2.94 11.24
N ASP A 674 -21.98 1.80 10.76
CA ASP A 674 -22.18 1.50 9.35
C ASP A 674 -23.67 1.23 9.08
N ARG A 675 -24.14 1.65 7.89
CA ARG A 675 -25.51 1.43 7.42
C ARG A 675 -25.50 0.40 6.30
N LEU A 676 -26.11 -0.75 6.56
CA LEU A 676 -26.23 -1.84 5.61
C LEU A 676 -27.59 -1.73 4.93
N THR A 677 -27.57 -1.72 3.59
CA THR A 677 -28.75 -1.86 2.74
C THR A 677 -28.66 -3.16 1.95
N PHE A 678 -29.77 -3.65 1.39
CA PHE A 678 -29.80 -4.96 0.76
C PHE A 678 -30.63 -4.94 -0.51
N ASP A 679 -30.09 -5.56 -1.56
CA ASP A 679 -30.85 -5.90 -2.75
C ASP A 679 -31.30 -7.36 -2.68
N LEU A 680 -32.59 -7.60 -2.88
CA LEU A 680 -33.13 -8.96 -3.03
C LEU A 680 -33.41 -9.23 -4.51
N ALA A 681 -32.89 -10.34 -5.01
CA ALA A 681 -33.13 -10.81 -6.37
C ALA A 681 -33.70 -12.23 -6.38
N GLU A 682 -34.59 -12.49 -7.34
CA GLU A 682 -35.27 -13.76 -7.58
C GLU A 682 -35.29 -14.02 -9.10
N ALA A 683 -35.18 -15.28 -9.52
CA ALA A 683 -34.95 -15.64 -10.92
C ALA A 683 -36.07 -15.24 -11.91
N ARG A 684 -37.31 -15.06 -11.44
CA ARG A 684 -38.44 -14.56 -12.24
C ARG A 684 -38.72 -13.06 -11.99
N GLY A 685 -37.87 -12.37 -11.22
CA GLY A 685 -37.93 -10.93 -11.00
C GLY A 685 -38.82 -10.47 -9.84
N ALA A 686 -39.21 -11.36 -8.91
CA ALA A 686 -39.92 -10.94 -7.71
C ALA A 686 -39.01 -10.08 -6.80
N THR A 687 -39.51 -8.93 -6.35
CA THR A 687 -38.77 -8.00 -5.47
C THR A 687 -39.45 -7.87 -4.11
N ALA A 688 -38.67 -7.60 -3.06
CA ALA A 688 -39.18 -7.22 -1.75
C ALA A 688 -38.26 -6.18 -1.09
N PRO A 689 -38.81 -5.12 -0.45
CA PRO A 689 -37.99 -4.20 0.31
C PRO A 689 -37.40 -4.92 1.52
N VAL A 690 -36.11 -4.67 1.79
CA VAL A 690 -35.40 -5.16 2.97
C VAL A 690 -35.08 -3.94 3.84
N PRO A 691 -35.53 -3.87 5.09
CA PRO A 691 -35.18 -2.78 5.98
C PRO A 691 -33.66 -2.68 6.19
N PRO A 692 -33.08 -1.48 6.23
CA PRO A 692 -31.66 -1.33 6.49
C PRO A 692 -31.29 -1.73 7.93
N VAL A 693 -30.05 -2.18 8.12
CA VAL A 693 -29.49 -2.57 9.42
C VAL A 693 -28.36 -1.61 9.77
N SER A 694 -28.37 -1.07 11.00
CA SER A 694 -27.25 -0.28 11.52
C SER A 694 -26.33 -1.17 12.35
N VAL A 695 -25.03 -1.07 12.10
CA VAL A 695 -24.01 -1.82 12.82
C VAL A 695 -23.09 -0.84 13.52
N ALA A 696 -23.02 -0.91 14.85
CA ALA A 696 -22.06 -0.14 15.64
C ALA A 696 -20.87 -1.04 15.97
N ILE A 697 -19.65 -0.51 15.89
CA ILE A 697 -18.42 -1.19 16.29
C ILE A 697 -17.69 -0.32 17.30
N GLU A 698 -17.20 -0.94 18.38
CA GLU A 698 -16.33 -0.27 19.35
C GLU A 698 -14.85 -0.43 18.99
N ALA A 699 -14.04 0.56 19.39
CA ALA A 699 -12.59 0.43 19.31
C ALA A 699 -12.03 -0.31 20.53
N ALA A 700 -11.02 -1.15 20.33
CA ALA A 700 -10.24 -1.69 21.44
C ALA A 700 -9.37 -0.58 22.05
N PRO A 701 -9.15 -0.58 23.37
CA PRO A 701 -8.08 0.21 23.98
C PRO A 701 -6.74 -0.11 23.31
N ARG A 702 -5.97 0.92 22.95
CA ARG A 702 -4.70 0.78 22.22
C ARG A 702 -3.50 1.12 23.12
N PRO A 703 -2.35 0.43 22.95
CA PRO A 703 -1.11 0.82 23.60
C PRO A 703 -0.54 2.07 22.95
N THR A 704 0.31 2.77 23.69
CA THR A 704 1.11 3.92 23.20
C THR A 704 2.48 3.78 23.82
N PHE A 705 3.55 3.93 23.03
CA PHE A 705 4.90 3.60 23.48
C PHE A 705 5.72 4.86 23.72
N ALA A 706 5.87 5.22 25.00
CA ALA A 706 6.94 6.11 25.43
C ALA A 706 8.22 5.28 25.61
N TYR A 707 9.37 5.87 25.32
CA TYR A 707 10.63 5.17 25.54
C TYR A 707 11.76 6.11 25.92
N ARG A 708 12.75 5.49 26.55
CA ARG A 708 14.03 6.10 26.81
C ARG A 708 15.14 5.23 26.29
N HIS A 709 16.22 5.87 25.85
CA HIS A 709 17.42 5.17 25.43
C HIS A 709 18.64 5.69 26.17
N GLN A 710 19.65 4.83 26.28
CA GLN A 710 20.94 5.15 26.87
C GLN A 710 22.04 4.38 26.14
N LEU A 711 23.10 5.10 25.80
CA LEU A 711 24.31 4.51 25.27
C LEU A 711 25.24 4.06 26.40
N ILE A 712 25.72 2.83 26.28
CA ILE A 712 26.68 2.19 27.17
C ILE A 712 27.93 1.92 26.34
N ASP A 713 28.98 2.66 26.65
CA ASP A 713 30.28 2.51 26.01
C ASP A 713 31.09 1.36 26.65
N GLU A 714 31.46 0.38 25.81
CA GLU A 714 32.29 -0.79 26.16
C GLU A 714 33.77 -0.59 25.79
N GLY A 715 34.13 0.54 25.18
CA GLY A 715 35.49 0.94 24.83
C GLY A 715 36.21 1.63 25.98
N ASN A 716 36.43 2.94 25.86
CA ASN A 716 37.16 3.72 26.86
C ASN A 716 36.35 4.01 28.15
N GLY A 717 35.04 3.76 28.09
CA GLY A 717 34.08 3.81 29.18
C GLY A 717 33.49 5.20 29.46
N ASP A 718 33.76 6.22 28.63
CA ASP A 718 33.34 7.62 28.83
C ASP A 718 31.89 7.91 28.41
N GLY A 719 31.22 6.93 27.79
CA GLY A 719 29.80 7.02 27.42
C GLY A 719 29.53 7.84 26.16
N LEU A 720 30.55 8.18 25.37
CA LEU A 720 30.43 8.89 24.10
C LEU A 720 30.74 7.95 22.93
N LEU A 721 30.03 8.09 21.81
CA LEU A 721 30.31 7.24 20.63
C LEU A 721 31.65 7.62 20.00
N GLN A 722 32.49 6.61 19.75
CA GLN A 722 33.76 6.79 19.05
C GLN A 722 33.96 5.69 18.02
N ARG A 723 34.71 6.02 16.97
CA ARG A 723 35.05 5.06 15.93
C ARG A 723 35.86 3.91 16.52
N ARG A 724 35.59 2.68 16.07
CA ARG A 724 36.21 1.42 16.52
C ARG A 724 35.77 0.93 17.89
N GLU A 725 34.83 1.61 18.54
CA GLU A 725 34.26 1.17 19.80
C GLU A 725 32.96 0.40 19.59
N ARG A 726 32.72 -0.53 20.51
CA ARG A 726 31.46 -1.26 20.62
C ARG A 726 30.61 -0.60 21.68
N HIS A 727 29.34 -0.46 21.39
CA HIS A 727 28.37 0.18 22.27
C HIS A 727 27.16 -0.74 22.46
N ARG A 728 26.53 -0.62 23.62
CA ARG A 728 25.17 -1.12 23.85
C ARG A 728 24.20 0.05 23.99
N MET A 729 23.11 0.02 23.25
CA MET A 729 21.99 0.92 23.42
C MET A 729 20.91 0.23 24.24
N ARG A 730 20.78 0.65 25.50
CA ARG A 730 19.73 0.21 26.40
C ARG A 730 18.47 1.02 26.12
N VAL A 731 17.37 0.35 25.79
CA VAL A 731 16.08 0.97 25.46
C VAL A 731 15.03 0.48 26.44
N SER A 732 14.47 1.38 27.23
CA SER A 732 13.34 1.10 28.12
C SER A 732 12.07 1.64 27.51
N VAL A 733 11.11 0.75 27.26
CA VAL A 733 9.83 1.04 26.63
C VAL A 733 8.73 0.93 27.67
N ARG A 734 7.91 1.98 27.77
CA ARG A 734 6.74 2.03 28.62
C ARG A 734 5.48 2.14 27.78
N ASN A 735 4.50 1.30 28.07
CA ASN A 735 3.17 1.45 27.51
C ASN A 735 2.39 2.51 28.30
N THR A 736 2.20 3.69 27.72
CA THR A 736 1.43 4.82 28.27
C THR A 736 -0.02 4.83 27.78
N GLY A 737 -0.39 3.92 26.87
CA GLY A 737 -1.75 3.80 26.37
C GLY A 737 -2.68 3.04 27.32
N ASP A 738 -3.98 3.10 27.02
CA ASP A 738 -5.04 2.48 27.83
C ASP A 738 -5.19 0.97 27.56
N GLY A 739 -4.62 0.47 26.46
CA GLY A 739 -4.68 -0.94 26.05
C GLY A 739 -3.38 -1.71 26.26
N PRO A 740 -3.43 -3.05 26.41
CA PRO A 740 -2.24 -3.87 26.44
C PRO A 740 -1.60 -3.97 25.05
N ALA A 741 -0.28 -4.09 25.01
CA ALA A 741 0.44 -4.61 23.85
C ALA A 741 0.78 -6.09 24.11
N THR A 742 0.72 -6.92 23.08
CA THR A 742 0.82 -8.38 23.19
C THR A 742 2.04 -8.91 22.45
N GLU A 743 2.37 -8.32 21.31
CA GLU A 743 3.50 -8.71 20.46
C GLU A 743 4.40 -7.48 20.21
N THR A 744 4.84 -6.85 21.31
CA THR A 744 5.70 -5.66 21.27
C THR A 744 7.12 -6.04 20.86
N THR A 745 7.66 -5.31 19.89
CA THR A 745 9.03 -5.44 19.40
C THR A 745 9.68 -4.07 19.36
N ALA A 746 10.94 -3.99 19.75
CA ALA A 746 11.80 -2.84 19.48
C ALA A 746 12.70 -3.17 18.28
N VAL A 747 12.82 -2.22 17.35
CA VAL A 747 13.61 -2.32 16.14
C VAL A 747 14.58 -1.15 16.07
N LEU A 748 15.86 -1.42 15.78
CA LEU A 748 16.93 -0.46 15.59
C LEU A 748 17.45 -0.57 14.17
N ARG A 749 17.31 0.48 13.36
CA ARG A 749 17.72 0.50 11.96
C ARG A 749 18.92 1.40 11.78
N ASN A 750 19.83 0.97 10.92
CA ASN A 750 21.02 1.72 10.60
C ASN A 750 20.74 2.68 9.43
N ALA A 751 20.87 3.99 9.69
CA ALA A 751 20.73 5.05 8.70
C ALA A 751 22.09 5.69 8.32
N SER A 752 23.21 5.09 8.74
CA SER A 752 24.60 5.57 8.53
C SER A 752 25.37 4.80 7.46
N GLY A 753 24.70 3.93 6.71
CA GLY A 753 25.40 3.03 5.76
C GLY A 753 26.32 2.05 6.45
N ASP A 754 27.43 1.71 5.83
CA ASP A 754 28.35 0.72 6.41
C ASP A 754 29.11 1.23 7.64
N GLY A 755 28.96 2.51 7.99
CA GLY A 755 29.61 3.15 9.14
C GLY A 755 29.12 2.72 10.52
N VAL A 756 27.96 2.07 10.61
CA VAL A 756 27.42 1.48 11.85
C VAL A 756 27.04 0.03 11.58
N VAL A 757 27.53 -0.90 12.40
CA VAL A 757 27.18 -2.32 12.27
C VAL A 757 26.38 -2.74 13.50
N LEU A 758 25.14 -3.17 13.29
CA LEU A 758 24.26 -3.66 14.35
C LEU A 758 24.49 -5.15 14.57
N ASP A 759 24.75 -5.56 15.81
CA ASP A 759 24.83 -6.98 16.21
C ASP A 759 23.42 -7.60 16.21
N SER A 760 22.42 -6.81 16.65
CA SER A 760 21.00 -7.09 16.56
C SER A 760 20.25 -5.80 16.25
N SER A 761 19.20 -5.86 15.42
CA SER A 761 18.26 -4.75 15.28
C SER A 761 16.95 -5.00 15.96
N ARG A 762 16.60 -6.24 16.30
CA ARG A 762 15.26 -6.58 16.73
C ARG A 762 15.33 -7.22 18.09
N MET A 763 14.55 -6.68 19.02
CA MET A 763 14.42 -7.22 20.36
C MET A 763 12.94 -7.42 20.67
N GLU A 764 12.58 -8.67 20.99
CA GLU A 764 11.23 -9.02 21.43
C GLU A 764 11.03 -8.51 22.86
N ILE A 765 10.07 -7.60 23.03
CA ILE A 765 9.60 -7.14 24.34
C ILE A 765 8.46 -8.05 24.83
N GLY A 766 7.65 -8.54 23.88
CA GLY A 766 6.48 -9.38 24.11
C GLY A 766 5.32 -8.60 24.72
N GLU A 767 4.59 -9.22 25.65
CA GLU A 767 3.46 -8.60 26.31
C GLU A 767 3.90 -7.41 27.18
N LEU A 768 3.22 -6.27 27.01
CA LEU A 768 3.44 -5.06 27.78
C LEU A 768 2.07 -4.47 28.20
N PRO A 769 1.59 -4.73 29.43
CA PRO A 769 0.29 -4.22 29.88
C PRO A 769 0.30 -2.68 29.96
N ALA A 770 -0.88 -2.07 30.00
CA ALA A 770 -1.01 -0.63 30.22
C ALA A 770 -0.24 -0.19 31.49
N GLY A 771 0.59 0.85 31.37
CA GLY A 771 1.48 1.34 32.41
C GLY A 771 2.76 0.52 32.62
N GLY A 772 2.89 -0.67 32.02
CA GLY A 772 4.05 -1.54 32.13
C GLY A 772 5.28 -0.99 31.41
N GLU A 773 6.48 -1.31 31.92
CA GLU A 773 7.77 -0.94 31.34
C GLU A 773 8.66 -2.18 31.22
N LYS A 774 9.38 -2.30 30.10
CA LYS A 774 10.39 -3.34 29.85
C LYS A 774 11.61 -2.73 29.19
N THR A 775 12.77 -3.34 29.40
CA THR A 775 14.04 -2.87 28.85
C THR A 775 14.67 -3.95 27.98
N VAL A 776 15.20 -3.52 26.83
CA VAL A 776 15.98 -4.34 25.90
C VAL A 776 17.29 -3.64 25.59
N GLU A 777 18.28 -4.38 25.10
CA GLU A 777 19.57 -3.82 24.72
C GLU A 777 19.95 -4.24 23.30
N PHE A 778 20.35 -3.26 22.50
CA PHE A 778 20.95 -3.48 21.19
C PHE A 778 22.45 -3.31 21.32
N ALA A 779 23.23 -4.17 20.66
CA ALA A 779 24.67 -3.96 20.55
C ALA A 779 25.00 -3.51 19.12
N PHE A 780 25.93 -2.58 19.00
CA PHE A 780 26.41 -2.11 17.70
C PHE A 780 27.87 -1.62 17.79
N THR A 781 28.52 -1.54 16.64
CA THR A 781 29.90 -1.06 16.52
C THR A 781 29.94 0.09 15.53
N VAL A 782 30.62 1.19 15.89
CA VAL A 782 30.88 2.30 14.97
C VAL A 782 32.16 2.00 14.19
N GLN A 783 32.05 1.90 12.87
CA GLN A 783 33.15 1.50 12.02
C GLN A 783 34.15 2.65 11.79
N PRO A 784 35.44 2.34 11.51
CA PRO A 784 36.45 3.36 11.26
C PRO A 784 36.14 4.25 10.05
N ASP A 785 35.40 3.74 9.08
CA ASP A 785 35.09 4.32 7.77
C ASP A 785 33.73 5.05 7.72
N LEU A 786 33.05 5.22 8.86
CA LEU A 786 31.85 6.06 8.96
C LEU A 786 32.06 7.40 8.23
N VAL A 787 31.15 7.73 7.31
CA VAL A 787 31.19 9.00 6.59
C VAL A 787 30.44 10.05 7.43
N GLY A 788 31.10 11.17 7.72
CA GLY A 788 30.55 12.22 8.59
C GLY A 788 30.96 12.07 10.06
N ASP A 789 30.33 12.87 10.92
CA ASP A 789 30.60 12.97 12.36
C ASP A 789 29.38 12.57 13.21
N THR A 790 28.36 11.95 12.60
CA THR A 790 27.20 11.40 13.31
C THR A 790 26.96 9.94 12.96
N ALA A 791 26.49 9.18 13.94
CA ALA A 791 25.88 7.89 13.78
C ALA A 791 24.36 8.08 13.83
N ASP A 792 23.75 8.01 12.65
CA ASP A 792 22.32 8.11 12.44
C ASP A 792 21.70 6.70 12.54
N ILE A 793 20.76 6.55 13.46
CA ILE A 793 20.09 5.29 13.80
C ILE A 793 18.60 5.56 13.98
N GLU A 794 17.71 4.72 13.47
CA GLU A 794 16.27 4.84 13.68
C GLU A 794 15.82 3.81 14.72
N LEU A 795 15.10 4.24 15.76
CA LEU A 795 14.49 3.36 16.75
C LEU A 795 12.98 3.33 16.51
N VAL A 796 12.41 2.14 16.37
CA VAL A 796 10.97 1.91 16.19
C VAL A 796 10.48 0.88 17.20
N ILE A 797 9.51 1.26 18.01
CA ILE A 797 8.74 0.35 18.86
C ILE A 797 7.42 0.08 18.17
N TYR A 798 7.05 -1.18 18.00
CA TYR A 798 5.76 -1.52 17.39
C TYR A 798 5.14 -2.77 18.01
N ASP A 799 3.81 -2.87 17.95
CA ASP A 799 3.04 -4.07 18.26
C ASP A 799 2.44 -4.65 16.98
N ALA A 800 2.75 -5.92 16.71
CA ALA A 800 2.34 -6.58 15.47
C ALA A 800 0.84 -6.92 15.42
N GLN A 801 0.15 -7.00 16.55
CA GLN A 801 -1.25 -7.42 16.61
C GLN A 801 -2.21 -6.25 16.43
N VAL A 802 -1.92 -5.10 17.06
CA VAL A 802 -2.79 -3.91 17.01
C VAL A 802 -2.23 -2.78 16.14
N GLY A 803 -1.03 -2.96 15.56
CA GLY A 803 -0.41 -2.00 14.64
C GLY A 803 0.03 -0.69 15.30
N ALA A 804 0.07 -0.64 16.63
CA ALA A 804 0.55 0.54 17.35
C ALA A 804 2.06 0.68 17.19
N GLN A 805 2.55 1.89 16.96
CA GLN A 805 3.97 2.15 16.80
C GLN A 805 4.38 3.53 17.32
N SER A 806 5.65 3.68 17.67
CA SER A 806 6.31 4.93 18.04
C SER A 806 7.78 4.81 17.64
N GLY A 807 8.37 5.85 17.06
CA GLY A 807 9.77 5.79 16.67
C GLY A 807 10.34 7.15 16.30
N GLU A 808 11.66 7.22 16.25
CA GLU A 808 12.39 8.44 15.93
C GLU A 808 13.71 8.13 15.21
N LYS A 809 14.20 9.11 14.45
CA LYS A 809 15.56 9.10 13.92
C LYS A 809 16.50 9.76 14.92
N LEU A 810 17.40 8.96 15.48
CA LEU A 810 18.43 9.36 16.43
C LEU A 810 19.70 9.73 15.69
N LYS A 811 20.29 10.87 16.07
CA LYS A 811 21.59 11.31 15.57
C LYS A 811 22.56 11.44 16.72
N PHE A 812 23.52 10.53 16.79
CA PHE A 812 24.52 10.53 17.84
C PHE A 812 25.83 11.13 17.32
N PRO A 813 26.37 12.19 17.94
CA PRO A 813 27.70 12.70 17.62
C PRO A 813 28.77 11.61 17.84
N VAL A 814 29.65 11.43 16.86
CA VAL A 814 30.78 10.50 16.93
C VAL A 814 32.06 11.29 17.18
N MET A 815 32.61 11.12 18.37
CA MET A 815 33.81 11.81 18.83
C MET A 815 35.07 11.26 18.13
N SER A 816 36.01 12.15 17.84
CA SER A 816 37.29 11.78 17.21
C SER A 816 38.28 11.13 18.18
N SER A 817 38.15 11.40 19.48
CA SER A 817 38.93 10.79 20.57
C SER A 817 38.26 11.04 21.93
N GLY A 818 38.36 10.09 22.86
CA GLY A 818 37.92 10.22 24.24
C GLY A 818 38.99 9.85 25.26
N ALA A 819 38.80 10.28 26.50
CA ALA A 819 39.71 9.96 27.61
C ALA A 819 39.16 8.76 28.38
N ALA A 820 39.99 7.72 28.56
CA ALA A 820 39.56 6.53 29.28
C ALA A 820 39.18 6.83 30.73
N VAL A 821 38.10 6.21 31.20
CA VAL A 821 37.65 6.32 32.59
C VAL A 821 38.66 5.66 33.51
N VAL A 822 39.14 6.42 34.49
CA VAL A 822 40.01 5.91 35.55
C VAL A 822 39.15 5.27 36.63
N ALA A 823 39.33 3.97 36.86
CA ALA A 823 38.59 3.24 37.87
C ALA A 823 38.74 3.87 39.27
N ALA A 824 37.61 4.08 39.93
CA ALA A 824 37.54 4.67 41.26
C ALA A 824 36.37 4.04 42.02
N GLY A 825 36.45 4.04 43.36
CA GLY A 825 35.43 3.46 44.22
C GLY A 825 34.95 4.43 45.30
N GLY A 826 33.97 3.99 46.08
CA GLY A 826 33.34 4.77 47.14
C GLY A 826 31.89 5.13 46.81
N VAL A 827 31.28 5.96 47.66
CA VAL A 827 29.92 6.45 47.48
C VAL A 827 29.94 7.98 47.43
N VAL A 828 29.20 8.53 46.50
CA VAL A 828 29.02 9.97 46.32
C VAL A 828 27.55 10.34 46.47
N GLU A 829 27.28 11.57 46.86
CA GLU A 829 25.94 12.08 47.18
C GLU A 829 25.67 13.40 46.46
N ALA A 830 24.46 13.53 45.91
CA ALA A 830 23.98 14.75 45.26
C ALA A 830 23.89 15.93 46.25
N LYS A 831 24.57 17.03 45.94
CA LYS A 831 24.57 18.25 46.78
C LYS A 831 23.29 19.07 46.65
N ALA A 832 22.55 18.94 45.55
CA ALA A 832 21.38 19.75 45.23
C ALA A 832 20.24 18.90 44.66
N ASN A 833 19.02 19.43 44.74
CA ASN A 833 17.89 18.88 44.01
C ASN A 833 18.10 19.09 42.50
N ASN A 834 17.50 18.22 41.69
CA ASN A 834 17.63 18.20 40.24
C ASN A 834 19.09 18.07 39.77
N THR A 835 19.91 17.32 40.52
CA THR A 835 21.27 16.99 40.07
C THR A 835 21.18 16.12 38.82
N GLU A 836 21.70 16.61 37.69
CA GLU A 836 21.63 15.91 36.41
C GLU A 836 22.56 14.70 36.36
N LEU A 837 22.02 13.60 35.87
CA LEU A 837 22.74 12.40 35.44
C LEU A 837 22.71 12.37 33.91
N ARG A 838 23.88 12.22 33.31
CA ARG A 838 24.08 12.23 31.85
C ARG A 838 24.53 10.88 31.34
N GLU A 839 24.24 10.61 30.06
CA GLU A 839 24.63 9.37 29.39
C GLU A 839 26.14 9.22 29.22
N GLY A 840 26.85 10.35 29.04
CA GLY A 840 28.28 10.39 28.78
C GLY A 840 29.00 11.54 29.48
N ALA A 841 30.32 11.51 29.47
CA ALA A 841 31.21 12.47 30.11
C ALA A 841 31.35 13.80 29.35
N SER A 842 30.23 14.39 28.93
CA SER A 842 30.17 15.68 28.24
C SER A 842 29.02 16.55 28.75
N ALA A 843 29.19 17.87 28.67
CA ALA A 843 28.11 18.81 28.95
C ALA A 843 27.04 18.80 27.84
N ASP A 844 27.40 18.31 26.66
CA ASP A 844 26.51 18.17 25.51
C ASP A 844 25.84 16.79 25.45
N ALA A 845 26.27 15.83 26.29
CA ALA A 845 25.66 14.51 26.38
C ALA A 845 24.25 14.57 27.00
N ALA A 846 23.33 13.72 26.54
CA ALA A 846 21.93 13.78 26.97
C ALA A 846 21.78 13.56 28.48
N VAL A 847 20.85 14.31 29.10
CA VAL A 847 20.46 14.09 30.50
C VAL A 847 19.47 12.94 30.55
N ILE A 848 19.85 11.83 31.18
CA ILE A 848 19.05 10.60 31.27
C ILE A 848 18.19 10.54 32.53
N ALA A 849 18.56 11.29 33.57
CA ALA A 849 17.80 11.37 34.82
C ALA A 849 18.18 12.61 35.64
N THR A 850 17.34 12.95 36.61
CA THR A 850 17.64 13.96 37.63
C THR A 850 17.47 13.37 39.02
N ALA A 851 18.26 13.84 39.97
CA ALA A 851 18.27 13.29 41.33
C ALA A 851 17.95 14.33 42.38
N ALA A 852 17.25 13.91 43.42
CA ALA A 852 17.03 14.72 44.61
C ALA A 852 18.33 14.88 45.41
N ARG A 853 18.44 15.98 46.19
CA ARG A 853 19.54 16.17 47.14
C ARG A 853 19.60 14.98 48.10
N GLY A 854 20.80 14.49 48.37
CA GLY A 854 20.99 13.34 49.27
C GLY A 854 20.93 11.97 48.58
N THR A 855 20.64 11.93 47.28
CA THR A 855 20.72 10.69 46.50
C THR A 855 22.17 10.25 46.40
N ARG A 856 22.42 8.96 46.72
CA ARG A 856 23.76 8.39 46.83
C ARG A 856 24.00 7.33 45.77
N TRP A 857 25.17 7.36 45.14
CA TRP A 857 25.57 6.37 44.13
C TRP A 857 26.95 5.81 44.40
N LYS A 858 27.13 4.55 44.01
CA LYS A 858 28.45 3.91 43.96
C LYS A 858 29.25 4.51 42.80
N VAL A 859 30.49 4.90 43.08
CA VAL A 859 31.43 5.38 42.06
C VAL A 859 32.01 4.18 41.31
N LEU A 860 32.03 4.29 39.98
CA LEU A 860 32.67 3.35 39.07
C LEU A 860 34.00 3.89 38.53
N GLY A 861 34.13 5.21 38.43
CA GLY A 861 35.34 5.85 37.93
C GLY A 861 35.22 7.36 37.77
N THR A 862 36.29 7.98 37.29
CA THR A 862 36.35 9.42 37.00
C THR A 862 36.98 9.69 35.64
N VAL A 863 36.50 10.71 34.95
CA VAL A 863 37.03 11.17 33.65
C VAL A 863 36.86 12.69 33.57
N GLY A 864 37.98 13.42 33.54
CA GLY A 864 37.97 14.89 33.56
C GLY A 864 37.10 15.47 34.69
N PRO A 865 36.15 16.38 34.41
CA PRO A 865 35.26 16.97 35.41
C PRO A 865 34.06 16.09 35.79
N TRP A 866 34.02 14.83 35.35
CA TRP A 866 32.89 13.91 35.52
C TRP A 866 33.25 12.72 36.41
N THR A 867 32.26 12.26 37.17
CA THR A 867 32.32 11.02 37.94
C THR A 867 31.31 10.04 37.34
N LYS A 868 31.78 8.84 36.98
CA LYS A 868 30.96 7.72 36.53
C LYS A 868 30.39 7.00 37.75
N VAL A 869 29.08 6.82 37.80
CA VAL A 869 28.34 6.22 38.90
C VAL A 869 27.46 5.07 38.43
N GLU A 870 27.12 4.15 39.33
CA GLU A 870 26.16 3.06 39.11
C GLU A 870 24.76 3.53 39.51
N LEU A 871 23.80 3.44 38.57
CA LEU A 871 22.39 3.76 38.78
C LEU A 871 21.66 2.57 39.41
N ASP A 872 20.44 2.81 39.93
CA ASP A 872 19.66 1.81 40.66
C ASP A 872 19.30 0.56 39.82
N ASP A 873 19.24 0.72 38.50
CA ASP A 873 18.96 -0.34 37.53
C ASP A 873 20.24 -0.99 36.95
N GLY A 874 21.39 -0.72 37.58
CA GLY A 874 22.71 -1.22 37.22
C GLY A 874 23.36 -0.52 36.02
N ALA A 875 22.69 0.42 35.35
CA ALA A 875 23.31 1.17 34.26
C ALA A 875 24.38 2.15 34.78
N PRO A 876 25.42 2.47 34.00
CA PRO A 876 26.31 3.56 34.33
C PRO A 876 25.61 4.92 34.15
N GLY A 877 26.10 5.97 34.80
CA GLY A 877 25.69 7.35 34.52
C GLY A 877 26.81 8.31 34.88
N PHE A 878 26.78 9.54 34.35
CA PHE A 878 27.79 10.55 34.60
C PHE A 878 27.20 11.73 35.35
N VAL A 879 27.87 12.15 36.41
CA VAL A 879 27.52 13.34 37.18
C VAL A 879 28.74 14.26 37.26
N ALA A 880 28.50 15.56 37.14
CA ALA A 880 29.58 16.54 37.27
C ALA A 880 30.17 16.44 38.68
N THR A 881 31.49 16.25 38.80
CA THR A 881 32.19 16.04 40.08
C THR A 881 31.94 17.19 41.07
N ARG A 882 31.74 18.41 40.57
CA ARG A 882 31.37 19.59 41.38
C ARG A 882 30.01 19.45 42.08
N ALA A 883 29.06 18.75 41.46
CA ALA A 883 27.68 18.61 41.93
C ALA A 883 27.50 17.55 43.03
N ILE A 884 28.56 16.81 43.35
CA ILE A 884 28.52 15.68 44.30
C ILE A 884 29.53 15.83 45.43
N GLY A 885 29.25 15.21 46.57
CA GLY A 885 30.14 15.10 47.74
C GLY A 885 30.40 13.64 48.10
N ARG A 886 31.51 13.34 48.79
CA ARG A 886 31.75 11.99 49.32
C ARG A 886 30.72 11.65 50.42
N SER A 887 30.26 10.41 50.44
CA SER A 887 29.31 9.91 51.45
C SER A 887 29.77 8.54 51.95
N GLY A 888 29.56 8.27 53.25
CA GLY A 888 29.84 6.96 53.86
C GLY A 888 28.63 6.03 53.87
N GLY A 889 27.46 6.51 53.44
CA GLY A 889 26.23 5.74 53.44
C GLY A 889 26.13 4.77 52.24
N LYS A 890 25.20 3.81 52.32
CA LYS A 890 24.90 2.90 51.18
C LYS A 890 24.27 3.68 50.00
N PRO A 891 24.47 3.24 48.74
CA PRO A 891 23.74 3.78 47.60
C PRO A 891 22.22 3.74 47.80
N GLY A 892 21.52 4.72 47.23
CA GLY A 892 20.06 4.86 47.30
C GLY A 892 19.62 6.33 47.41
N GLY A 893 18.37 6.58 47.05
CA GLY A 893 17.76 7.92 47.05
C GLY A 893 16.62 7.99 46.03
N SER A 894 16.32 9.19 45.55
CA SER A 894 15.25 9.40 44.55
C SER A 894 15.86 9.91 43.25
N VAL A 895 15.76 9.09 42.21
CA VAL A 895 16.13 9.41 40.84
C VAL A 895 14.85 9.43 40.00
N THR A 896 14.64 10.52 39.27
CA THR A 896 13.56 10.64 38.29
C THR A 896 14.18 10.44 36.92
N ALA A 897 13.86 9.32 36.27
CA ALA A 897 14.25 9.06 34.89
C ALA A 897 13.62 10.08 33.96
N ARG A 898 14.36 10.48 32.93
CA ARG A 898 13.84 11.33 31.86
C ARG A 898 13.54 10.45 30.66
N TYR A 899 12.29 10.46 30.22
CA TYR A 899 11.92 9.89 28.92
C TYR A 899 12.33 10.87 27.83
N GLN A 900 13.03 10.37 26.81
CA GLN A 900 13.39 11.18 25.65
C GLN A 900 12.22 11.31 24.68
N VAL A 901 11.40 10.26 24.55
CA VAL A 901 10.22 10.25 23.69
C VAL A 901 8.99 9.88 24.48
N THR A 902 7.99 10.75 24.40
CA THR A 902 6.63 10.52 24.91
C THR A 902 5.67 10.90 23.78
N PRO A 903 4.97 9.93 23.17
CA PRO A 903 3.98 10.28 22.16
C PRO A 903 2.83 11.07 22.79
N PRO A 904 2.32 12.13 22.13
CA PRO A 904 1.22 12.91 22.67
C PRO A 904 -0.02 12.05 22.91
N THR A 905 -0.72 12.29 24.00
CA THR A 905 -2.02 11.66 24.28
C THR A 905 -3.15 12.53 23.73
N ILE A 906 -4.04 11.94 22.93
CA ILE A 906 -5.21 12.63 22.36
C ILE A 906 -6.46 12.23 23.14
N ARG A 907 -7.10 13.18 23.81
CA ARG A 907 -8.40 12.98 24.48
C ARG A 907 -9.46 13.83 23.81
N VAL A 908 -10.32 13.19 23.03
CA VAL A 908 -11.36 13.85 22.25
C VAL A 908 -12.73 13.22 22.50
N SER A 909 -13.77 14.05 22.52
CA SER A 909 -15.15 13.61 22.59
C SER A 909 -15.87 13.95 21.29
N THR A 910 -16.47 12.95 20.67
CA THR A 910 -17.49 13.15 19.63
C THR A 910 -18.86 12.92 20.26
N PRO A 911 -19.80 13.86 20.16
CA PRO A 911 -21.11 13.75 20.82
C PRO A 911 -21.97 12.60 20.26
N THR A 912 -21.71 12.18 19.01
CA THR A 912 -22.40 11.06 18.35
C THR A 912 -21.52 10.49 17.23
N HIS A 913 -21.83 9.26 16.82
CA HIS A 913 -21.24 8.55 15.68
C HIS A 913 -22.24 8.34 14.53
N ASP A 914 -23.48 8.77 14.73
CA ASP A 914 -24.55 8.82 13.74
C ASP A 914 -25.26 10.18 13.83
N THR A 915 -25.42 10.88 12.71
CA THR A 915 -25.99 12.23 12.70
C THR A 915 -26.65 12.60 11.38
N THR A 916 -27.57 13.56 11.42
CA THR A 916 -28.09 14.25 10.23
C THR A 916 -27.40 15.58 9.97
N ALA A 917 -26.60 16.07 10.92
CA ALA A 917 -25.95 17.38 10.86
C ALA A 917 -24.81 17.39 9.83
N ALA A 918 -24.67 18.52 9.12
CA ALA A 918 -23.58 18.72 8.15
C ALA A 918 -22.23 19.06 8.78
N ARG A 919 -22.21 19.30 10.10
CA ARG A 919 -21.01 19.63 10.87
C ARG A 919 -21.04 18.94 12.22
N LEU A 920 -19.86 18.55 12.69
CA LEU A 920 -19.62 17.95 13.99
C LEU A 920 -18.69 18.85 14.79
N THR A 921 -19.13 19.27 15.97
CA THR A 921 -18.25 19.95 16.93
C THR A 921 -17.28 18.93 17.53
N LEU A 922 -15.98 19.11 17.26
CA LEU A 922 -14.92 18.31 17.86
C LEU A 922 -14.29 19.12 19.00
N THR A 923 -14.27 18.56 20.20
CA THR A 923 -13.61 19.14 21.37
C THR A 923 -12.70 18.13 22.04
N GLY A 924 -11.56 18.59 22.53
CA GLY A 924 -10.63 17.75 23.26
C GLY A 924 -9.38 18.49 23.73
N THR A 925 -8.47 17.71 24.29
CA THR A 925 -7.16 18.18 24.75
C THR A 925 -6.11 17.19 24.30
N VAL A 926 -4.98 17.72 23.86
CA VAL A 926 -3.77 16.95 23.57
C VAL A 926 -2.72 17.31 24.62
N THR A 927 -2.10 16.29 25.21
CA THR A 927 -1.11 16.46 26.27
C THR A 927 0.12 15.62 25.99
N ASP A 928 1.30 16.15 26.32
CA ASP A 928 2.54 15.41 26.32
C ASP A 928 3.36 15.73 27.59
N ASP A 929 4.22 14.81 28.04
CA ASP A 929 5.07 15.02 29.21
C ASP A 929 6.18 16.06 28.94
N THR A 930 6.58 16.20 27.67
CA THR A 930 7.67 17.07 27.23
C THR A 930 7.15 18.28 26.48
N HIS A 931 6.49 18.06 25.34
CA HIS A 931 6.10 19.08 24.36
C HIS A 931 5.04 18.54 23.38
N VAL A 932 4.04 19.36 23.08
CA VAL A 932 3.13 19.16 21.95
C VAL A 932 3.49 20.21 20.90
N GLU A 933 3.89 19.78 19.70
CA GLU A 933 4.25 20.68 18.59
C GLU A 933 3.00 21.24 17.91
N ASP A 934 2.13 20.35 17.44
CA ASP A 934 0.86 20.72 16.80
C ASP A 934 -0.16 19.58 16.73
N VAL A 935 -1.37 19.94 16.33
CA VAL A 935 -2.49 19.03 16.08
C VAL A 935 -3.20 19.41 14.79
N TYR A 936 -3.54 18.41 13.98
CA TYR A 936 -4.36 18.58 12.79
C TYR A 936 -5.37 17.47 12.62
N VAL A 937 -6.43 17.77 11.87
CA VAL A 937 -7.55 16.86 11.62
C VAL A 937 -7.78 16.72 10.13
N PHE A 938 -7.87 15.47 9.68
CA PHE A 938 -8.30 15.09 8.35
C PHE A 938 -9.70 14.50 8.36
N VAL A 939 -10.43 14.73 7.28
CA VAL A 939 -11.68 14.01 6.99
C VAL A 939 -11.58 13.36 5.61
N ALA A 940 -11.98 12.10 5.52
CA ALA A 940 -12.17 11.37 4.28
C ALA A 940 -13.62 10.89 4.16
N ASN A 941 -14.13 10.84 2.93
CA ASN A 941 -15.45 10.31 2.62
C ASN A 941 -15.45 9.80 1.17
N SER A 942 -15.50 8.47 0.99
CA SER A 942 -15.44 7.82 -0.31
C SER A 942 -16.67 8.13 -1.17
N ALA A 943 -17.88 8.12 -0.59
CA ALA A 943 -19.13 8.41 -1.29
C ALA A 943 -19.18 9.83 -1.88
N ALA A 944 -18.58 10.80 -1.17
CA ALA A 944 -18.44 12.19 -1.61
C ALA A 944 -17.18 12.44 -2.46
N LYS A 945 -16.39 11.40 -2.78
CA LYS A 945 -15.10 11.48 -3.48
C LYS A 945 -14.08 12.41 -2.81
N ILE A 946 -14.08 12.43 -1.49
CA ILE A 946 -13.12 13.18 -0.67
C ILE A 946 -12.10 12.18 -0.16
N GLN A 947 -10.96 12.09 -0.86
CA GLN A 947 -9.90 11.16 -0.49
C GLN A 947 -9.38 11.44 0.91
N THR A 948 -8.93 12.67 1.17
CA THR A 948 -8.47 13.14 2.46
C THR A 948 -8.44 14.66 2.38
N ARG A 949 -8.98 15.35 3.39
CA ARG A 949 -8.96 16.82 3.45
C ARG A 949 -8.54 17.27 4.83
N LYS A 950 -7.50 18.12 4.92
CA LYS A 950 -7.15 18.78 6.19
C LYS A 950 -8.21 19.84 6.48
N VAL A 951 -8.91 19.71 7.60
CA VAL A 951 -10.01 20.60 7.98
C VAL A 951 -9.69 21.45 9.21
N LEU A 952 -8.64 21.10 9.94
CA LEU A 952 -8.22 21.79 11.15
C LEU A 952 -6.71 21.66 11.34
N TYR A 953 -6.07 22.75 11.75
CA TYR A 953 -4.67 22.78 12.19
C TYR A 953 -4.54 23.73 13.39
N ARG A 954 -3.72 23.35 14.37
CA ARG A 954 -3.40 24.13 15.57
C ARG A 954 -1.93 23.91 15.92
N SER A 955 -1.11 24.95 15.84
CA SER A 955 0.24 24.95 16.38
C SER A 955 0.23 25.27 17.87
N ASN A 956 1.12 24.63 18.65
CA ASN A 956 1.40 25.04 20.02
C ASN A 956 2.57 26.03 20.13
N ARG A 957 3.12 26.48 18.99
CA ARG A 957 4.18 27.50 18.96
C ARG A 957 3.68 28.79 19.62
N GLY A 958 4.37 29.21 20.70
CA GLY A 958 3.97 30.38 21.48
C GLY A 958 2.75 30.16 22.38
N GLY A 959 2.32 28.91 22.57
CA GLY A 959 1.27 28.53 23.52
C GLY A 959 1.67 28.83 24.97
N ALA A 960 0.66 28.96 25.84
CA ALA A 960 0.87 29.25 27.26
C ALA A 960 1.52 28.08 28.02
N ASP A 961 1.26 26.85 27.59
CA ASP A 961 1.85 25.62 28.12
C ASP A 961 2.38 24.76 26.96
N PRO A 962 3.71 24.53 26.84
CA PRO A 962 4.27 23.69 25.79
C PRO A 962 3.78 22.23 25.84
N ARG A 963 3.25 21.77 26.98
CA ARG A 963 2.82 20.38 27.19
C ARG A 963 1.35 20.12 26.89
N THR A 964 0.55 21.17 26.70
CA THR A 964 -0.90 21.05 26.60
C THR A 964 -1.44 21.91 25.46
N LEU A 965 -2.19 21.29 24.54
CA LEU A 965 -2.87 21.99 23.45
C LEU A 965 -4.37 21.67 23.47
N ALA A 966 -5.20 22.71 23.57
CA ALA A 966 -6.65 22.56 23.46
C ALA A 966 -7.06 22.40 21.98
N LEU A 967 -7.94 21.42 21.72
CA LEU A 967 -8.50 21.16 20.40
C LEU A 967 -9.99 21.54 20.40
N SER A 968 -10.35 22.47 19.52
CA SER A 968 -11.75 22.78 19.23
C SER A 968 -11.91 23.26 17.79
N GLY A 969 -12.88 22.68 17.09
CA GLY A 969 -13.21 23.05 15.72
C GLY A 969 -14.49 22.38 15.21
N GLU A 970 -15.07 22.98 14.18
CA GLU A 970 -16.22 22.42 13.46
C GLU A 970 -15.71 21.58 12.29
N ILE A 971 -16.03 20.29 12.31
CA ILE A 971 -15.61 19.32 11.30
C ILE A 971 -16.74 19.16 10.28
N PRO A 972 -16.52 19.48 8.99
CA PRO A 972 -17.53 19.25 7.96
C PRO A 972 -17.76 17.75 7.75
N LEU A 973 -19.01 17.36 7.58
CA LEU A 973 -19.44 16.01 7.28
C LEU A 973 -20.19 15.97 5.94
N TRP A 974 -20.03 14.90 5.18
CA TRP A 974 -20.74 14.59 3.95
C TRP A 974 -21.62 13.35 4.14
N PRO A 975 -22.70 13.17 3.35
CA PRO A 975 -23.52 11.95 3.45
C PRO A 975 -22.66 10.67 3.37
N GLY A 976 -23.04 9.65 4.13
CA GLY A 976 -22.28 8.40 4.28
C GLY A 976 -21.25 8.46 5.40
N SER A 977 -20.29 7.53 5.37
CA SER A 977 -19.22 7.38 6.35
C SER A 977 -18.14 8.47 6.21
N ASN A 978 -17.95 9.24 7.28
CA ASN A 978 -16.89 10.25 7.38
C ASN A 978 -15.79 9.74 8.31
N VAL A 979 -14.61 9.46 7.76
CA VAL A 979 -13.44 9.02 8.54
C VAL A 979 -12.69 10.25 9.03
N ILE A 980 -12.74 10.50 10.34
CA ILE A 980 -12.11 11.64 10.98
C ILE A 980 -10.82 11.16 11.65
N THR A 981 -9.68 11.65 11.19
CA THR A 981 -8.36 11.30 11.71
C THR A 981 -7.70 12.51 12.34
N ILE A 982 -7.36 12.41 13.62
CA ILE A 982 -6.69 13.44 14.41
C ILE A 982 -5.25 13.01 14.58
N VAL A 983 -4.31 13.90 14.26
CA VAL A 983 -2.88 13.66 14.41
C VAL A 983 -2.32 14.70 15.36
N ALA A 984 -1.62 14.25 16.39
CA ALA A 984 -0.89 15.09 17.33
C ALA A 984 0.61 14.79 17.22
N ARG A 985 1.43 15.82 17.14
CA ARG A 985 2.89 15.68 17.02
C ARG A 985 3.60 16.21 18.26
N GLU A 986 4.60 15.47 18.70
CA GLU A 986 5.67 15.97 19.58
C GLU A 986 6.83 16.49 18.71
N SER A 987 7.13 15.77 17.61
CA SER A 987 8.13 16.13 16.61
C SER A 987 7.71 15.70 15.20
N ALA A 988 8.60 15.84 14.21
CA ALA A 988 8.33 15.33 12.86
C ALA A 988 8.19 13.80 12.83
N ASP A 989 8.92 13.10 13.70
CA ASP A 989 8.97 11.64 13.74
C ASP A 989 8.00 11.06 14.80
N VAL A 990 7.82 11.75 15.93
CA VAL A 990 6.97 11.29 17.03
C VAL A 990 5.57 11.89 16.93
N LYS A 991 4.58 11.04 16.64
CA LYS A 991 3.18 11.41 16.52
C LYS A 991 2.24 10.34 17.06
N THR A 992 1.06 10.78 17.46
CA THR A 992 -0.08 9.93 17.82
C THR A 992 -1.22 10.19 16.86
N MET A 993 -1.92 9.14 16.45
CA MET A 993 -3.11 9.22 15.60
C MET A 993 -4.32 8.64 16.32
N SER A 994 -5.46 9.31 16.19
CA SER A 994 -6.76 8.84 16.66
C SER A 994 -7.79 8.97 15.56
N THR A 995 -8.45 7.88 15.21
CA THR A 995 -9.42 7.82 14.10
C THR A 995 -10.77 7.34 14.60
N THR A 996 -11.84 7.97 14.11
CA THR A 996 -13.23 7.58 14.36
C THR A 996 -14.02 7.77 13.08
N VAL A 997 -15.06 6.95 12.87
CA VAL A 997 -15.99 7.15 11.76
C VAL A 997 -17.30 7.71 12.29
N VAL A 998 -17.83 8.73 11.61
CA VAL A 998 -19.16 9.26 11.87
C VAL A 998 -19.99 9.09 10.61
N TYR A 999 -21.07 8.32 10.71
CA TYR A 999 -22.03 8.18 9.63
C TYR A 999 -22.94 9.41 9.61
N ARG A 1000 -23.16 9.96 8.42
CA ARG A 1000 -24.13 11.03 8.20
C ARG A 1000 -25.23 10.55 7.27
N ASP A 1001 -26.47 10.56 7.77
CA ASP A 1001 -27.63 10.28 6.92
C ASP A 1001 -27.72 11.31 5.78
N ALA A 1002 -28.04 10.82 4.58
CA ALA A 1002 -28.41 11.69 3.48
C ALA A 1002 -29.63 12.52 3.90
N PRO A 1003 -29.71 13.81 3.51
CA PRO A 1003 -30.91 14.60 3.77
C PRO A 1003 -32.09 13.84 3.18
N THR A 1004 -33.10 13.55 4.01
CA THR A 1004 -34.33 12.92 3.55
C THR A 1004 -34.93 13.87 2.54
N THR A 1005 -34.79 13.57 1.25
CA THR A 1005 -35.70 14.14 0.26
C THR A 1005 -37.06 13.68 0.70
N ALA A 1006 -37.85 14.59 1.27
CA ALA A 1006 -39.26 14.36 1.46
C ALA A 1006 -39.77 13.75 0.16
N ALA A 1007 -40.34 12.55 0.23
CA ALA A 1007 -40.98 11.92 -0.90
C ALA A 1007 -41.86 13.00 -1.56
N ALA A 1008 -41.54 13.35 -2.80
CA ALA A 1008 -42.39 14.25 -3.57
C ALA A 1008 -43.80 13.61 -3.53
N PRO A 1009 -44.83 14.35 -3.08
CA PRO A 1009 -46.16 13.79 -2.86
C PRO A 1009 -46.77 13.21 -4.14
#